data_AF-A0A3B8R3M8-F1
#
_entry.id   AF-A0A3B8R3M8-F1
#
_cell.length_a   1.000
_cell.length_b   1.000
_cell.length_c   1.000
_cell.angle_alpha   90.00
_cell.angle_beta   90.00
_cell.angle_gamma   90.00
#
_symmetry.space_group_name_H-M   'P 1'
#
loop_
_entity.id
_entity.type
_entity.pdbx_description
1 polymer ?
#
loop_
_entity_poly.entity_id
_entity_poly.type
_entity_poly.pdbx_seq_one_letter_code
_entity_poly.pdbx_strand_id
1 'polypeptide(L)'
;AVTEYVRNEMNRVQRFAEEDGRKKNNVGFALQILQRRLASSPAAIYQSLKRRRERLESELAEAKLASRGEKIALNSPKFTADMMQNMEEYDQDEIDDLEDLISTGASSAETVEQLEIEVQTLKGLEHMALAVFHSGQDAKWQQLDRILDDDLMMDPDGYRRKLIIFTEPKDTLHYLRDKVTARLGKPEAVDVIYGGVSREERRKIVERFMQDRDMLVLIANDAAGEGVNLQRGHLMVNYDLPWNPNKIEQRFGRIHRIGQTEVCHLWNLVAKDTREGEVYARLLEKLEAAREALGGRVYDVLGELFEDRPLRELLFEAIQYNDDEEVQGRLFQVVDGAVDQSHLMDLLKKRQLTNDTMPEARVEELRLEMERAEAQRLQPHHVQSFFVEAFSRLGGKIKRREEGRWEVTHVPFSVRERDRQIGTGIPLQKKYERICFEKDKINQQPVALFVYPGHPLLEAVIDLVREQNGHLMKQGAVLVDDTDDGTDISALFLLEHSVRDGRENHSGNPNIISQKLQFASIVSSNTVTNAGIAPHLNLRPATSDEIVAMEADLNADWLCTDLEKKAVQFATVDLAQSHVAEVRARRLPEIDKVEIEVRARLSKEINYWDGRAAALREEEKAGKKVSVNWKNAERRAEDLAERLKRRLQIIEQERFISAQPPQIRGGMVVVPNGLLRQRTPADGQASGFSQDAEARRKIEVAAIDAVMAVERELGNEPKSVEALKIGYDVESYDPKTGHMRFIEVKGRVDTADSVMITRQEVITSMHEPEKFILAIVQVADGKPNAPRYVRGALDTREPPFEQNAIQFHIKRLLERAEVPA
;
A
#
# COMPACT_ATOMS: atom_id res chain seq x y z
N ALA A 1 35.46 22.07 22.53
CA ALA A 1 34.80 22.39 23.80
C ALA A 1 33.92 21.24 24.31
N VAL A 2 32.74 20.95 23.71
CA VAL A 2 31.85 19.87 24.21
C VAL A 2 32.51 18.48 24.13
N THR A 3 33.12 18.12 22.98
CA THR A 3 33.86 16.84 22.84
C THR A 3 35.02 16.72 23.83
N GLU A 4 35.68 17.83 24.15
CA GLU A 4 36.75 17.87 25.15
C GLU A 4 36.21 17.66 26.57
N TYR A 5 35.07 18.27 26.91
CA TYR A 5 34.35 18.00 28.14
C TYR A 5 33.96 16.51 28.25
N VAL A 6 33.36 15.95 27.20
CA VAL A 6 33.00 14.52 27.13
C VAL A 6 34.21 13.62 27.38
N ARG A 7 35.33 13.91 26.71
CA ARG A 7 36.58 13.14 26.87
C ARG A 7 37.13 13.25 28.29
N ASN A 8 37.20 14.45 28.85
CA ASN A 8 37.76 14.66 30.19
C ASN A 8 36.93 13.93 31.26
N GLU A 9 35.61 13.97 31.12
CA GLU A 9 34.69 13.24 31.99
C GLU A 9 34.80 11.72 31.80
N MET A 10 34.90 11.22 30.56
CA MET A 10 35.13 9.79 30.31
C MET A 10 36.46 9.29 30.89
N ASN A 11 37.55 10.05 30.69
CA ASN A 11 38.88 9.72 31.22
C ASN A 11 38.90 9.70 32.75
N ARG A 12 38.19 10.65 33.40
CA ARG A 12 37.99 10.62 34.85
C ARG A 12 37.30 9.33 35.26
N VAL A 13 36.16 9.04 34.66
CA VAL A 13 35.35 7.85 34.97
C VAL A 13 36.15 6.55 34.80
N GLN A 14 37.06 6.48 33.82
CA GLN A 14 37.86 5.29 33.56
C GLN A 14 39.03 5.09 34.55
N ARG A 15 39.67 6.18 35.00
CA ARG A 15 40.76 6.11 36.02
C ARG A 15 40.28 5.60 37.38
N PHE A 16 39.00 5.78 37.69
CA PHE A 16 38.41 5.38 38.97
C PHE A 16 37.51 4.13 38.85
N ALA A 17 37.45 3.51 37.67
CA ALA A 17 36.62 2.34 37.38
C ALA A 17 37.12 1.02 38.00
N GLU A 18 38.26 1.01 38.69
CA GLU A 18 38.75 -0.16 39.43
C GLU A 18 37.94 -0.42 40.72
N GLU A 19 37.20 0.58 41.24
CA GLU A 19 36.47 0.47 42.52
C GLU A 19 34.93 0.39 42.39
N ASP A 20 34.29 0.99 41.36
CA ASP A 20 32.82 0.92 41.18
C ASP A 20 32.35 0.96 39.70
N GLY A 21 32.24 -0.21 39.07
CA GLY A 21 31.83 -0.35 37.66
C GLY A 21 30.43 0.16 37.30
N ARG A 22 29.60 0.55 38.28
CA ARG A 22 28.25 1.10 38.05
C ARG A 22 28.26 2.55 37.57
N LYS A 23 29.04 3.41 38.24
CA LYS A 23 29.23 4.81 37.82
C LYS A 23 29.81 4.90 36.41
N LYS A 24 30.67 3.96 36.04
CA LYS A 24 31.29 3.87 34.70
C LYS A 24 30.26 3.84 33.57
N ASN A 25 29.25 2.99 33.69
CA ASN A 25 28.26 2.78 32.64
C ASN A 25 27.26 3.95 32.55
N ASN A 26 26.80 4.46 33.69
CA ASN A 26 25.86 5.59 33.75
C ASN A 26 26.44 6.87 33.12
N VAL A 27 27.66 7.25 33.52
CA VAL A 27 28.31 8.46 33.00
C VAL A 27 28.74 8.27 31.55
N GLY A 28 29.29 7.10 31.19
CA GLY A 28 29.67 6.80 29.80
C GLY A 28 28.48 6.89 28.83
N PHE A 29 27.30 6.41 29.24
CA PHE A 29 26.07 6.49 28.45
C PHE A 29 25.55 7.94 28.31
N ALA A 30 25.57 8.73 29.39
CA ALA A 30 25.23 10.16 29.35
C ALA A 30 26.04 10.94 28.32
N LEU A 31 27.35 10.65 28.29
CA LEU A 31 28.30 11.34 27.44
C LEU A 31 28.18 10.88 25.98
N GLN A 32 27.84 9.61 25.72
CA GLN A 32 27.48 9.13 24.38
C GLN A 32 26.28 9.89 23.81
N ILE A 33 25.20 10.07 24.58
CA ILE A 33 24.02 10.82 24.15
C ILE A 33 24.40 12.28 23.85
N LEU A 34 25.13 12.93 24.75
CA LEU A 34 25.58 14.32 24.57
C LEU A 34 26.38 14.47 23.27
N GLN A 35 27.26 13.52 22.97
CA GLN A 35 28.09 13.51 21.76
C GLN A 35 27.25 13.30 20.48
N ARG A 36 26.28 12.36 20.49
CA ARG A 36 25.33 12.19 19.35
C ARG A 36 24.53 13.47 19.07
N ARG A 37 24.08 14.16 20.12
CA ARG A 37 23.31 15.40 19.98
C ARG A 37 24.16 16.58 19.50
N LEU A 38 25.43 16.64 19.92
CA LEU A 38 26.41 17.58 19.38
C LEU A 38 26.60 17.41 17.87
N ALA A 39 26.71 16.17 17.40
CA ALA A 39 26.86 15.89 15.99
C ALA A 39 25.58 16.14 15.17
N SER A 40 24.41 16.14 15.80
CA SER A 40 23.12 16.42 15.13
C SER A 40 22.91 17.91 14.85
N SER A 41 22.73 18.76 15.88
CA SER A 41 22.50 20.20 15.68
C SER A 41 22.85 21.07 16.90
N PRO A 42 23.12 22.38 16.70
CA PRO A 42 23.28 23.33 17.81
C PRO A 42 22.05 23.39 18.74
N ALA A 43 20.84 23.20 18.19
CA ALA A 43 19.61 23.19 18.96
C ALA A 43 19.55 21.99 19.93
N ALA A 44 19.88 20.80 19.44
CA ALA A 44 19.89 19.58 20.25
C ALA A 44 20.93 19.67 21.37
N ILE A 45 22.17 20.06 21.07
CA ILE A 45 23.20 20.16 22.11
C ILE A 45 22.90 21.25 23.14
N TYR A 46 22.36 22.40 22.72
CA TYR A 46 21.95 23.45 23.65
C TYR A 46 20.92 22.92 24.65
N GLN A 47 19.87 22.24 24.18
CA GLN A 47 18.83 21.71 25.05
C GLN A 47 19.36 20.65 26.03
N SER A 48 20.27 19.76 25.61
CA SER A 48 20.88 18.80 26.55
C SER A 48 21.79 19.46 27.58
N LEU A 49 22.62 20.41 27.17
CA LEU A 49 23.49 21.14 28.10
C LEU A 49 22.67 21.92 29.13
N LYS A 50 21.60 22.58 28.69
CA LYS A 50 20.66 23.28 29.57
C LYS A 50 20.01 22.32 30.58
N ARG A 51 19.40 21.23 30.11
CA ARG A 51 18.74 20.23 30.99
C ARG A 51 19.73 19.65 32.00
N ARG A 52 20.94 19.29 31.57
CA ARG A 52 22.00 18.77 32.44
C ARG A 52 22.47 19.81 33.47
N ARG A 53 22.66 21.07 33.06
CA ARG A 53 23.04 22.17 33.98
C ARG A 53 21.97 22.40 35.04
N GLU A 54 20.71 22.58 34.65
CA GLU A 54 19.60 22.87 35.57
C GLU A 54 19.47 21.79 36.64
N ARG A 55 19.70 20.53 36.25
CA ARG A 55 19.69 19.39 37.18
C ARG A 55 20.87 19.39 38.14
N LEU A 56 22.10 19.53 37.64
CA LEU A 56 23.29 19.57 38.51
C LEU A 56 23.31 20.80 39.43
N GLU A 57 22.69 21.90 39.02
CA GLU A 57 22.43 23.04 39.91
C GLU A 57 21.48 22.71 41.05
N SER A 58 20.41 21.94 40.77
CA SER A 58 19.48 21.46 41.80
C SER A 58 20.20 20.53 42.79
N GLU A 59 20.98 19.57 42.28
CA GLU A 59 21.78 18.66 43.11
C GLU A 59 22.82 19.40 43.95
N LEU A 60 23.47 20.42 43.37
CA LEU A 60 24.41 21.28 44.09
C LEU A 60 23.72 22.07 45.21
N ALA A 61 22.52 22.59 44.97
CA ALA A 61 21.73 23.29 45.97
C ALA A 61 21.35 22.36 47.14
N GLU A 62 20.92 21.14 46.84
CA GLU A 62 20.62 20.10 47.84
C GLU A 62 21.86 19.70 48.64
N ALA A 63 22.99 19.47 47.98
CA ALA A 63 24.25 19.10 48.62
C ALA A 63 24.78 20.22 49.56
N LYS A 64 24.61 21.49 49.18
CA LYS A 64 24.94 22.65 50.03
C LYS A 64 24.02 22.74 51.25
N LEU A 65 22.74 22.41 51.11
CA LEU A 65 21.77 22.36 52.20
C LEU A 65 22.05 21.21 53.19
N ALA A 66 22.48 20.05 52.69
CA ALA A 66 22.81 18.86 53.49
C ALA A 66 24.15 18.94 54.27
N SER A 67 24.94 20.01 54.07
CA SER A 67 26.15 20.31 54.87
C SER A 67 25.89 20.49 56.38
N ARG A 68 24.64 20.37 56.85
CA ARG A 68 24.28 20.09 58.26
C ARG A 68 23.78 18.65 58.42
N GLY A 69 24.71 17.71 58.28
CA GLY A 69 24.63 16.39 58.91
C GLY A 69 23.63 15.41 58.30
N GLU A 70 23.93 14.88 57.11
CA GLU A 70 23.80 13.45 56.80
C GLU A 70 24.43 13.15 55.43
N LYS A 71 25.03 11.95 55.28
CA LYS A 71 25.52 11.48 53.96
C LYS A 71 24.31 11.25 53.06
N ILE A 72 24.17 12.06 52.02
CA ILE A 72 23.17 11.84 50.98
C ILE A 72 23.46 10.49 50.31
N ALA A 73 22.61 9.50 50.54
CA ALA A 73 22.59 8.28 49.74
C ALA A 73 21.88 8.63 48.40
N LEU A 74 22.66 9.01 47.40
CA LEU A 74 22.18 9.18 46.03
C LEU A 74 21.71 7.81 45.52
N ASN A 75 20.39 7.63 45.44
CA ASN A 75 19.78 6.51 44.73
C ASN A 75 20.09 6.68 43.24
N SER A 76 21.24 6.17 42.81
CA SER A 76 21.62 6.16 41.40
C SER A 76 20.73 5.16 40.67
N PRO A 77 20.01 5.57 39.61
CA PRO A 77 19.33 4.62 38.74
C PRO A 77 20.34 3.59 38.19
N LYS A 78 19.91 2.32 38.11
CA LYS A 78 20.75 1.20 37.68
C LYS A 78 20.82 1.18 36.15
N PHE A 79 21.92 1.62 35.55
CA PHE A 79 22.19 1.34 34.13
C PHE A 79 23.27 0.28 34.00
N THR A 80 23.09 -0.57 33.00
CA THR A 80 23.85 -1.79 32.83
C THR A 80 24.35 -1.88 31.38
N ALA A 81 25.44 -2.61 31.12
CA ALA A 81 26.10 -2.63 29.81
C ALA A 81 25.17 -3.08 28.65
N ASP A 82 24.14 -3.88 28.95
CA ASP A 82 23.14 -4.32 27.96
C ASP A 82 22.15 -3.20 27.57
N MET A 83 21.83 -2.26 28.48
CA MET A 83 21.07 -1.05 28.12
C MET A 83 21.86 -0.17 27.14
N MET A 84 23.19 -0.18 27.27
CA MET A 84 24.05 0.48 26.29
C MET A 84 23.96 -0.24 24.94
N GLN A 85 24.04 -1.58 24.93
CA GLN A 85 23.98 -2.39 23.71
C GLN A 85 22.65 -2.27 22.97
N ASN A 86 21.52 -2.14 23.68
CA ASN A 86 20.18 -2.07 23.09
C ASN A 86 19.64 -0.63 22.91
N MET A 87 20.49 0.40 23.04
CA MET A 87 20.06 1.80 22.92
C MET A 87 19.37 2.12 21.59
N GLU A 88 19.74 1.40 20.54
CA GLU A 88 19.18 1.61 19.21
C GLU A 88 17.81 0.94 19.02
N GLU A 89 17.43 0.03 19.92
CA GLU A 89 16.09 -0.58 19.97
C GLU A 89 15.11 0.26 20.79
N TYR A 90 15.61 1.19 21.61
CA TYR A 90 14.75 2.07 22.38
C TYR A 90 14.00 3.03 21.47
N ASP A 91 12.71 3.19 21.77
CA ASP A 91 11.95 4.24 21.12
C ASP A 91 12.40 5.63 21.63
N GLN A 92 11.93 6.66 20.94
CA GLN A 92 12.39 8.01 21.25
C GLN A 92 11.93 8.48 22.64
N ASP A 93 10.79 8.00 23.13
CA ASP A 93 10.28 8.39 24.44
C ASP A 93 11.09 7.68 25.54
N GLU A 94 11.49 6.43 25.32
CA GLU A 94 12.46 5.72 26.17
C GLU A 94 13.83 6.41 26.17
N ILE A 95 14.33 6.89 25.03
CA ILE A 95 15.59 7.65 24.97
C ILE A 95 15.47 8.97 25.75
N ASP A 96 14.37 9.69 25.61
CA ASP A 96 14.12 10.95 26.32
C ASP A 96 13.97 10.69 27.84
N ASP A 97 13.24 9.63 28.25
CA ASP A 97 13.09 9.18 29.64
C ASP A 97 14.43 8.71 30.22
N LEU A 98 15.24 8.00 29.44
CA LEU A 98 16.59 7.61 29.82
C LEU A 98 17.47 8.85 29.97
N GLU A 99 17.40 9.83 29.06
CA GLU A 99 18.11 11.11 29.16
C GLU A 99 17.80 11.81 30.50
N ASP A 100 16.51 11.88 30.86
CA ASP A 100 16.05 12.44 32.12
C ASP A 100 16.50 11.60 33.34
N LEU A 101 16.54 10.27 33.21
CA LEU A 101 16.96 9.34 34.27
C LEU A 101 18.48 9.34 34.51
N ILE A 102 19.28 9.49 33.45
CA ILE A 102 20.74 9.56 33.51
C ILE A 102 21.20 10.85 34.18
N SER A 103 20.50 11.95 33.90
CA SER A 103 20.84 13.26 34.46
C SER A 103 20.79 13.29 36.00
N THR A 104 20.18 12.30 36.67
CA THR A 104 20.12 12.13 38.14
C THR A 104 21.31 11.44 38.81
N GLY A 105 22.21 10.81 38.04
CA GLY A 105 23.24 9.95 38.62
C GLY A 105 24.56 9.92 37.85
N ALA A 106 24.76 10.88 36.94
CA ALA A 106 25.85 10.88 35.97
C ALA A 106 26.84 12.05 36.13
N SER A 107 26.94 12.65 37.32
CA SER A 107 28.09 13.48 37.65
C SER A 107 29.27 12.59 38.06
N SER A 108 30.46 12.92 37.54
CA SER A 108 31.71 12.33 38.04
C SER A 108 32.18 13.01 39.33
N ALA A 109 31.55 14.11 39.75
CA ALA A 109 31.96 14.88 40.91
C ALA A 109 31.73 14.14 42.23
N GLU A 110 32.75 14.10 43.06
CA GLU A 110 32.75 13.47 44.38
C GLU A 110 32.64 14.50 45.51
N THR A 111 32.94 15.77 45.22
CA THR A 111 32.88 16.87 46.18
C THR A 111 31.97 17.98 45.67
N VAL A 112 31.41 18.76 46.61
CA VAL A 112 30.62 19.95 46.29
C VAL A 112 31.42 20.92 45.40
N GLU A 113 32.71 21.07 45.64
CA GLU A 113 33.62 21.90 44.84
C GLU A 113 33.78 21.37 43.40
N GLN A 114 33.88 20.06 43.21
CA GLN A 114 33.95 19.47 41.86
C GLN A 114 32.63 19.64 41.11
N LEU A 115 31.50 19.52 41.82
CA LEU A 115 30.16 19.72 41.25
C LEU A 115 29.95 21.19 40.85
N GLU A 116 30.45 22.15 41.63
CA GLU A 116 30.47 23.57 41.27
C GLU A 116 31.26 23.84 39.98
N ILE A 117 32.44 23.24 39.84
CA ILE A 117 33.28 23.37 38.65
C ILE A 117 32.57 22.77 37.42
N GLU A 118 31.93 21.60 37.57
CA GLU A 118 31.17 20.97 36.48
C GLU A 118 29.99 21.85 36.04
N VAL A 119 29.20 22.35 37.00
CA VAL A 119 28.09 23.29 36.72
C VAL A 119 28.58 24.55 36.00
N GLN A 120 29.71 25.13 36.43
CA GLN A 120 30.27 26.32 35.80
C GLN A 120 30.78 26.02 34.39
N THR A 121 31.35 24.83 34.17
CA THR A 121 31.77 24.37 32.84
C THR A 121 30.57 24.22 31.91
N LEU A 122 29.49 23.58 32.39
CA LEU A 122 28.25 23.42 31.63
C LEU A 122 27.58 24.75 31.30
N LYS A 123 27.60 25.74 32.20
CA LYS A 123 27.17 27.12 31.90
C LYS A 123 27.93 27.73 30.73
N GLY A 124 29.25 27.57 30.72
CA GLY A 124 30.10 28.04 29.62
C GLY A 124 29.74 27.34 28.30
N LEU A 125 29.58 26.02 28.33
CA LEU A 125 29.19 25.23 27.17
C LEU A 125 27.80 25.59 26.65
N GLU A 126 26.81 25.75 27.54
CA GLU A 126 25.45 26.16 27.20
C GLU A 126 25.46 27.55 26.53
N HIS A 127 26.21 28.51 27.10
CA HIS A 127 26.31 29.85 26.53
C HIS A 127 26.91 29.83 25.12
N MET A 128 27.96 29.04 24.91
CA MET A 128 28.54 28.85 23.58
C MET A 128 27.56 28.19 22.60
N ALA A 129 26.84 27.14 23.03
CA ALA A 129 25.85 26.47 22.20
C ALA A 129 24.70 27.42 21.81
N LEU A 130 24.21 28.21 22.76
CA LEU A 130 23.17 29.22 22.53
C LEU A 130 23.65 30.33 21.58
N ALA A 131 24.89 30.78 21.73
CA ALA A 131 25.49 31.79 20.85
C ALA A 131 25.57 31.29 19.39
N VAL A 132 25.97 30.03 19.17
CA VAL A 132 25.98 29.40 17.84
C VAL A 132 24.56 29.22 17.30
N PHE A 133 23.63 28.79 18.15
CA PHE A 133 22.22 28.65 17.77
C PHE A 133 21.62 29.98 17.28
N HIS A 134 21.89 31.09 17.98
CA HIS A 134 21.42 32.43 17.61
C HIS A 134 22.19 33.07 16.45
N SER A 135 23.48 32.75 16.27
CA SER A 135 24.27 33.30 15.17
C SER A 135 23.76 32.87 13.80
N GLY A 136 23.02 31.74 13.74
CA GLY A 136 22.54 31.15 12.49
C GLY A 136 23.65 30.53 11.64
N GLN A 137 24.88 30.47 12.15
CA GLN A 137 26.05 29.90 11.46
C GLN A 137 26.18 28.39 11.69
N ASP A 138 25.07 27.65 11.59
CA ASP A 138 25.13 26.19 11.61
C ASP A 138 25.62 25.69 10.23
N ALA A 139 26.78 25.05 10.22
CA ALA A 139 27.40 24.53 9.00
C ALA A 139 26.56 23.43 8.33
N LYS A 140 25.89 22.56 9.11
CA LYS A 140 25.00 21.53 8.56
C LYS A 140 23.75 22.16 7.96
N TRP A 141 23.17 23.16 8.62
CA TRP A 141 22.08 23.95 8.06
C TRP A 141 22.50 24.61 6.75
N GLN A 142 23.69 25.22 6.67
CA GLN A 142 24.19 25.82 5.43
C GLN A 142 24.34 24.80 4.30
N GLN A 143 24.75 23.56 4.59
CA GLN A 143 24.77 22.51 3.56
C GLN A 143 23.36 22.12 3.14
N LEU A 144 22.43 21.97 4.08
CA LEU A 144 21.03 21.69 3.76
C LEU A 144 20.42 22.82 2.92
N ASP A 145 20.71 24.08 3.25
CA ASP A 145 20.24 25.25 2.50
C ASP A 145 20.76 25.24 1.05
N ARG A 146 22.03 24.85 0.83
CA ARG A 146 22.56 24.63 -0.52
C ARG A 146 21.86 23.49 -1.24
N ILE A 147 21.61 22.38 -0.55
CA ILE A 147 20.87 21.25 -1.10
C ILE A 147 19.45 21.68 -1.51
N LEU A 148 18.80 22.56 -0.75
CA LEU A 148 17.48 23.13 -1.08
C LEU A 148 17.48 24.06 -2.31
N ASP A 149 18.66 24.52 -2.74
CA ASP A 149 18.87 25.34 -3.94
C ASP A 149 19.46 24.56 -5.12
N ASP A 150 19.76 23.26 -4.93
CA ASP A 150 20.29 22.39 -5.98
C ASP A 150 19.29 22.25 -7.15
N ASP A 151 19.79 22.18 -8.38
CA ASP A 151 18.96 21.97 -9.58
C ASP A 151 18.18 20.65 -9.50
N LEU A 152 18.70 19.64 -8.79
CA LEU A 152 18.01 18.39 -8.50
C LEU A 152 16.70 18.59 -7.73
N MET A 153 16.56 19.71 -7.00
CA MET A 153 15.32 20.06 -6.31
C MET A 153 14.25 20.59 -7.26
N MET A 154 14.53 20.77 -8.55
CA MET A 154 13.55 21.20 -9.54
C MET A 154 13.22 20.07 -10.52
N ASP A 155 11.95 19.92 -10.87
CA ASP A 155 11.51 19.08 -11.98
C ASP A 155 11.68 19.81 -13.33
N PRO A 156 11.61 19.10 -14.47
CA PRO A 156 11.75 19.72 -15.80
C PRO A 156 10.69 20.80 -16.10
N ASP A 157 9.56 20.77 -15.39
CA ASP A 157 8.47 21.75 -15.52
C ASP A 157 8.70 23.00 -14.64
N GLY A 158 9.83 23.08 -13.92
CA GLY A 158 10.24 24.21 -13.10
C GLY A 158 9.64 24.24 -11.69
N TYR A 159 9.12 23.11 -11.20
CA TYR A 159 8.54 22.99 -9.87
C TYR A 159 9.45 22.25 -8.90
N ARG A 160 9.34 22.59 -7.61
CA ARG A 160 10.14 21.94 -6.57
C ARG A 160 9.74 20.48 -6.38
N ARG A 161 10.73 19.58 -6.38
CA ARG A 161 10.60 18.17 -6.02
C ARG A 161 10.44 18.01 -4.52
N LYS A 162 9.91 16.85 -4.12
CA LYS A 162 9.68 16.49 -2.71
C LYS A 162 10.97 15.95 -2.09
N LEU A 163 11.27 16.42 -0.88
CA LEU A 163 12.46 16.07 -0.10
C LEU A 163 12.06 15.44 1.24
N ILE A 164 12.75 14.36 1.60
CA ILE A 164 12.60 13.74 2.92
C ILE A 164 13.86 14.00 3.73
N ILE A 165 13.71 14.46 4.98
CA ILE A 165 14.82 14.72 5.89
C ILE A 165 14.67 13.82 7.11
N PHE A 166 15.68 13.01 7.37
CA PHE A 166 15.74 12.17 8.57
C PHE A 166 16.66 12.77 9.62
N THR A 167 16.22 12.73 10.87
CA THR A 167 17.00 13.14 12.05
C THR A 167 16.54 12.34 13.28
N GLU A 168 17.46 11.98 14.15
CA GLU A 168 17.14 11.26 15.39
C GLU A 168 16.49 12.17 16.45
N PRO A 169 17.07 13.32 16.85
CA PRO A 169 16.56 14.07 18.00
C PRO A 169 15.34 14.94 17.66
N LYS A 170 14.31 14.94 18.53
CA LYS A 170 13.12 15.81 18.41
C LYS A 170 13.47 17.31 18.34
N ASP A 171 14.45 17.76 19.14
CA ASP A 171 14.89 19.16 19.12
C ASP A 171 15.48 19.56 17.76
N THR A 172 16.25 18.68 17.11
CA THR A 172 16.75 18.92 15.74
C THR A 172 15.60 18.91 14.74
N LEU A 173 14.66 17.99 14.87
CA LEU A 173 13.48 17.91 14.01
C LEU A 173 12.66 19.22 14.04
N HIS A 174 12.39 19.78 15.23
CA HIS A 174 11.66 21.04 15.35
C HIS A 174 12.47 22.23 14.87
N TYR A 175 13.77 22.26 15.16
CA TYR A 175 14.68 23.26 14.62
C TYR A 175 14.68 23.30 13.09
N LEU A 176 14.76 22.13 12.45
CA LEU A 176 14.74 22.00 10.99
C LEU A 176 13.39 22.40 10.42
N ARG A 177 12.28 21.99 11.06
CA ARG A 177 10.93 22.43 10.63
C ARG A 177 10.86 23.94 10.56
N ASP A 178 11.28 24.64 11.60
CA ASP A 178 11.16 26.10 11.67
C ASP A 178 12.07 26.78 10.64
N LYS A 179 13.31 26.30 10.47
CA LYS A 179 14.28 26.83 9.50
C LYS A 179 13.84 26.60 8.05
N VAL A 180 13.45 25.38 7.69
CA VAL A 180 12.98 25.02 6.34
C VAL A 180 11.68 25.77 6.03
N THR A 181 10.76 25.86 6.98
CA THR A 181 9.51 26.62 6.81
C THR A 181 9.78 28.09 6.54
N ALA A 182 10.65 28.72 7.33
CA ALA A 182 11.04 30.12 7.13
C ALA A 182 11.71 30.33 5.77
N ARG A 183 12.52 29.35 5.33
CA ARG A 183 13.22 29.39 4.04
C ARG A 183 12.30 29.23 2.83
N LEU A 184 11.28 28.38 2.93
CA LEU A 184 10.29 28.16 1.87
C LEU A 184 9.18 29.22 1.87
N GLY A 185 8.99 29.94 2.98
CA GLY A 185 7.99 31.00 3.12
C GLY A 185 6.54 30.51 3.16
N LYS A 186 6.33 29.19 3.30
CA LYS A 186 5.02 28.53 3.28
C LYS A 186 4.93 27.50 4.41
N PRO A 187 4.16 27.77 5.48
CA PRO A 187 3.95 26.83 6.59
C PRO A 187 3.44 25.47 6.13
N GLU A 188 2.55 25.46 5.14
CA GLU A 188 1.96 24.25 4.59
C GLU A 188 2.94 23.38 3.78
N ALA A 189 4.14 23.89 3.45
CA ALA A 189 5.11 23.16 2.64
C ALA A 189 5.93 22.12 3.42
N VAL A 190 5.88 22.15 4.76
CA VAL A 190 6.69 21.30 5.64
C VAL A 190 5.80 20.64 6.69
N ASP A 191 5.90 19.32 6.83
CA ASP A 191 5.33 18.61 7.99
C ASP A 191 6.37 17.70 8.64
N VAL A 192 6.05 17.24 9.86
CA VAL A 192 6.92 16.42 10.67
C VAL A 192 6.26 15.13 11.14
N ILE A 193 7.01 14.03 11.21
CA ILE A 193 6.56 12.74 11.75
C ILE A 193 7.55 12.29 12.84
N TYR A 194 7.06 12.12 14.06
CA TYR A 194 7.85 11.65 15.21
C TYR A 194 7.03 10.71 16.12
N GLY A 195 7.69 10.07 17.10
CA GLY A 195 7.12 8.99 17.92
C GLY A 195 5.77 9.32 18.57
N GLY A 196 5.62 10.54 19.09
CA GLY A 196 4.37 11.04 19.70
C GLY A 196 3.24 11.39 18.73
N VAL A 197 3.44 11.25 17.41
CA VAL A 197 2.37 11.47 16.42
C VAL A 197 1.45 10.25 16.38
N SER A 198 0.16 10.48 16.62
CA SER A 198 -0.85 9.41 16.60
C SER A 198 -0.86 8.69 15.24
N ARG A 199 -1.24 7.41 15.25
CA ARG A 199 -1.24 6.59 14.02
C ARG A 199 -2.14 7.17 12.93
N GLU A 200 -3.25 7.81 13.30
CA GLU A 200 -4.17 8.46 12.37
C GLU A 200 -3.54 9.72 11.76
N GLU A 201 -2.91 10.56 12.58
CA GLU A 201 -2.25 11.78 12.11
C GLU A 201 -1.06 11.46 11.21
N ARG A 202 -0.29 10.42 11.56
CA ARG A 202 0.80 9.91 10.72
C ARG A 202 0.31 9.52 9.33
N ARG A 203 -0.84 8.83 9.22
CA ARG A 203 -1.44 8.49 7.91
C ARG A 203 -1.85 9.74 7.13
N LYS A 204 -2.43 10.75 7.79
CA LYS A 204 -2.80 12.03 7.17
C LYS A 204 -1.58 12.71 6.56
N ILE A 205 -0.48 12.78 7.30
CA ILE A 205 0.75 13.43 6.85
C ILE A 205 1.38 12.66 5.69
N VAL A 206 1.47 11.32 5.77
CA VAL A 206 2.00 10.50 4.68
C VAL A 206 1.14 10.63 3.41
N GLU A 207 -0.18 10.55 3.52
CA GLU A 207 -1.07 10.70 2.38
C GLU A 207 -0.95 12.09 1.77
N ARG A 208 -0.87 13.13 2.60
CA ARG A 208 -0.61 14.49 2.16
C ARG A 208 0.73 14.60 1.42
N PHE A 209 1.79 13.99 1.93
CA PHE A 209 3.10 13.98 1.27
C PHE A 209 3.05 13.25 -0.08
N MET A 210 2.23 12.21 -0.23
CA MET A 210 2.05 11.52 -1.51
C MET A 210 1.23 12.34 -2.53
N GLN A 211 0.16 13.01 -2.09
CA GLN A 211 -0.86 13.56 -2.99
C GLN A 211 -0.84 15.09 -3.15
N ASP A 212 -0.43 15.82 -2.12
CA ASP A 212 -0.45 17.29 -2.09
C ASP A 212 0.87 17.82 -2.62
N ARG A 213 0.83 18.39 -3.82
CA ARG A 213 1.99 19.02 -4.47
C ARG A 213 2.65 20.12 -3.62
N ASP A 214 1.87 20.84 -2.82
CA ASP A 214 2.40 22.00 -2.06
C ASP A 214 3.19 21.57 -0.84
N MET A 215 3.02 20.32 -0.37
CA MET A 215 3.84 19.74 0.68
C MET A 215 5.17 19.26 0.09
N LEU A 216 6.23 20.04 0.28
CA LEU A 216 7.53 19.82 -0.35
C LEU A 216 8.48 19.02 0.54
N VAL A 217 8.45 19.22 1.85
CA VAL A 217 9.44 18.63 2.77
C VAL A 217 8.74 17.82 3.87
N LEU A 218 9.17 16.58 4.05
CA LEU A 218 8.78 15.75 5.18
C LEU A 218 9.99 15.50 6.08
N ILE A 219 9.91 15.91 7.33
CA ILE A 219 10.97 15.67 8.32
C ILE A 219 10.54 14.55 9.26
N ALA A 220 11.31 13.47 9.35
CA ALA A 220 10.92 12.28 10.10
C ALA A 220 12.03 11.79 11.04
N ASN A 221 11.61 11.18 12.16
CA ASN A 221 12.50 10.36 12.99
C ASN A 221 12.34 8.86 12.66
N ASP A 222 13.29 8.04 13.11
CA ASP A 222 13.30 6.59 12.80
C ASP A 222 12.06 5.85 13.33
N ALA A 223 11.68 6.12 14.59
CA ALA A 223 10.56 5.45 15.26
C ALA A 223 9.21 5.69 14.57
N ALA A 224 9.06 6.82 13.86
CA ALA A 224 7.80 7.17 13.21
C ALA A 224 7.82 7.02 11.69
N GLY A 225 9.01 6.95 11.07
CA GLY A 225 9.22 6.61 9.66
C GLY A 225 9.24 5.11 9.37
N GLU A 226 9.26 4.24 10.38
CA GLU A 226 9.24 2.80 10.16
C GLU A 226 7.90 2.33 9.57
N GLY A 227 7.97 1.53 8.51
CA GLY A 227 6.81 0.92 7.85
C GLY A 227 6.03 1.81 6.88
N VAL A 228 6.37 3.11 6.75
CA VAL A 228 5.67 3.99 5.80
C VAL A 228 6.18 3.81 4.36
N ASN A 229 5.32 4.12 3.38
CA ASN A 229 5.69 4.16 1.97
C ASN A 229 5.86 5.62 1.53
N LEU A 230 7.06 6.00 1.07
CA LEU A 230 7.40 7.38 0.71
C LEU A 230 7.89 7.51 -0.74
N GLN A 231 7.57 6.53 -1.61
CA GLN A 231 8.00 6.43 -3.01
C GLN A 231 7.71 7.65 -3.90
N ARG A 232 6.79 8.55 -3.51
CA ARG A 232 6.59 9.83 -4.22
C ARG A 232 7.86 10.70 -4.18
N GLY A 233 8.64 10.61 -3.11
CA GLY A 233 9.95 11.25 -2.99
C GLY A 233 11.07 10.32 -3.42
N HIS A 234 12.06 10.87 -4.11
CA HIS A 234 13.32 10.22 -4.49
C HIS A 234 14.53 10.99 -3.98
N LEU A 235 14.32 12.12 -3.30
CA LEU A 235 15.36 12.93 -2.69
C LEU A 235 15.30 12.75 -1.18
N MET A 236 16.42 12.37 -0.58
CA MET A 236 16.52 12.12 0.86
C MET A 236 17.79 12.68 1.46
N VAL A 237 17.66 13.38 2.60
CA VAL A 237 18.78 13.87 3.41
C VAL A 237 18.76 13.16 4.75
N ASN A 238 19.85 12.48 5.10
CA ASN A 238 20.16 12.15 6.49
C ASN A 238 20.87 13.34 7.12
N TYR A 239 20.17 14.11 7.95
CA TYR A 239 20.75 15.26 8.65
C TYR A 239 21.75 14.81 9.73
N ASP A 240 21.47 13.67 10.34
CA ASP A 240 22.36 12.89 11.17
C ASP A 240 22.28 11.40 10.81
N LEU A 241 23.41 10.71 10.99
CA LEU A 241 23.54 9.29 10.67
C LEU A 241 23.35 8.45 11.93
N PRO A 242 22.51 7.40 11.87
CA PRO A 242 22.39 6.47 12.97
C PRO A 242 23.67 5.63 13.09
N TRP A 243 24.00 5.25 14.32
CA TRP A 243 25.15 4.37 14.61
C TRP A 243 24.89 2.91 14.16
N ASN A 244 23.65 2.58 13.83
CA ASN A 244 23.23 1.33 13.19
C ASN A 244 23.12 1.46 11.67
N PRO A 245 23.95 0.76 10.89
CA PRO A 245 23.84 0.71 9.43
C PRO A 245 22.48 0.20 8.93
N ASN A 246 21.84 -0.73 9.66
CA ASN A 246 20.52 -1.25 9.29
C ASN A 246 19.48 -0.13 9.21
N LYS A 247 19.55 0.87 10.09
CA LYS A 247 18.63 2.01 10.06
C LYS A 247 18.82 2.85 8.78
N ILE A 248 20.05 2.99 8.30
CA ILE A 248 20.34 3.70 7.02
C ILE A 248 19.70 2.95 5.85
N GLU A 249 19.92 1.63 5.76
CA GLU A 249 19.29 0.78 4.74
C GLU A 249 17.76 0.86 4.81
N GLN A 250 17.19 0.78 6.01
CA GLN A 250 15.75 0.89 6.22
C GLN A 250 15.19 2.26 5.83
N ARG A 251 15.89 3.37 6.11
CA ARG A 251 15.49 4.72 5.67
C ARG A 251 15.50 4.81 4.14
N PHE A 252 16.55 4.32 3.49
CA PHE A 252 16.64 4.30 2.02
C PHE A 252 15.55 3.42 1.40
N GLY A 253 15.26 2.26 1.99
CA GLY A 253 14.16 1.37 1.61
C GLY A 253 12.75 1.95 1.78
N ARG A 254 12.59 3.18 2.30
CA ARG A 254 11.30 3.90 2.28
C ARG A 254 11.02 4.58 0.94
N ILE A 255 12.07 4.91 0.18
CA ILE A 255 11.98 5.54 -1.16
C ILE A 255 12.47 4.62 -2.29
N HIS A 256 13.49 3.81 -2.02
CA HIS A 256 14.07 2.86 -2.95
C HIS A 256 13.32 1.53 -2.84
N ARG A 257 12.28 1.39 -3.67
CA ARG A 257 11.39 0.23 -3.69
C ARG A 257 11.03 -0.12 -5.14
N ILE A 258 10.57 -1.36 -5.35
CA ILE A 258 10.02 -1.82 -6.62
C ILE A 258 8.94 -0.83 -7.09
N GLY A 259 9.04 -0.37 -8.34
CA GLY A 259 8.15 0.62 -8.95
C GLY A 259 8.67 2.06 -8.92
N GLN A 260 9.76 2.36 -8.21
CA GLN A 260 10.44 3.66 -8.34
C GLN A 260 11.14 3.75 -9.70
N THR A 261 10.80 4.77 -10.47
CA THR A 261 11.33 5.00 -11.83
C THR A 261 12.43 6.07 -11.86
N GLU A 262 12.52 6.92 -10.84
CA GLU A 262 13.55 7.95 -10.73
C GLU A 262 14.78 7.45 -9.98
N VAL A 263 15.93 8.04 -10.26
CA VAL A 263 17.15 7.79 -9.49
C VAL A 263 16.97 8.39 -8.09
N CYS A 264 17.11 7.55 -7.06
CA CYS A 264 17.08 8.02 -5.68
C CYS A 264 18.40 8.70 -5.32
N HIS A 265 18.33 9.96 -4.88
CA HIS A 265 19.47 10.72 -4.39
C HIS A 265 19.47 10.76 -2.86
N LEU A 266 20.60 10.37 -2.27
CA LEU A 266 20.81 10.32 -0.83
C LEU A 266 21.97 11.24 -0.43
N TRP A 267 21.71 12.23 0.41
CA TRP A 267 22.72 13.08 1.04
C TRP A 267 22.91 12.69 2.50
N ASN A 268 24.14 12.37 2.87
CA ASN A 268 24.51 12.06 4.26
C ASN A 268 25.33 13.22 4.83
N LEU A 269 24.75 13.98 5.76
CA LEU A 269 25.42 15.13 6.38
C LEU A 269 26.26 14.68 7.59
N VAL A 270 27.57 14.82 7.47
CA VAL A 270 28.55 14.42 8.49
C VAL A 270 29.36 15.64 8.92
N ALA A 271 29.48 15.85 10.23
CA ALA A 271 30.35 16.87 10.78
C ALA A 271 31.81 16.35 10.74
N LYS A 272 32.62 16.79 9.79
CA LYS A 272 33.99 16.28 9.62
C LYS A 272 34.91 16.59 10.81
N ASP A 273 34.67 17.70 11.50
CA ASP A 273 35.45 18.11 12.67
C ASP A 273 35.00 17.39 13.96
N THR A 274 34.27 16.28 13.83
CA THR A 274 33.99 15.34 14.92
C THR A 274 34.66 14.00 14.63
N ARG A 275 35.14 13.32 15.67
CA ARG A 275 35.88 12.05 15.52
C ARG A 275 35.03 10.93 14.92
N GLU A 276 33.78 10.83 15.36
CA GLU A 276 32.78 9.96 14.70
C GLU A 276 32.60 10.31 13.22
N GLY A 277 32.69 11.59 12.87
CA GLY A 277 32.56 12.07 11.50
C GLY A 277 33.70 11.64 10.60
N GLU A 278 34.92 11.48 11.12
CA GLU A 278 36.05 10.92 10.37
C GLU A 278 35.80 9.44 10.01
N VAL A 279 35.31 8.63 10.96
CA VAL A 279 34.94 7.22 10.74
C VAL A 279 33.83 7.11 9.70
N TYR A 280 32.77 7.93 9.83
CA TYR A 280 31.70 7.98 8.84
C TYR A 280 32.18 8.45 7.46
N ALA A 281 33.06 9.46 7.40
CA ALA A 281 33.62 9.94 6.14
C ALA A 281 34.38 8.82 5.43
N ARG A 282 35.19 8.04 6.16
CA ARG A 282 35.90 6.89 5.59
C ARG A 282 34.96 5.79 5.12
N LEU A 283 33.95 5.45 5.93
CA LEU A 283 32.94 4.45 5.58
C LEU A 283 32.18 4.85 4.30
N LEU A 284 31.70 6.10 4.22
CA LEU A 284 30.95 6.60 3.07
C LEU A 284 31.83 6.67 1.80
N GLU A 285 33.10 7.07 1.93
CA GLU A 285 34.06 7.05 0.81
C GLU A 285 34.24 5.63 0.25
N LYS A 286 34.36 4.62 1.12
CA LYS A 286 34.50 3.22 0.71
C LYS A 286 33.24 2.64 0.10
N LEU A 287 32.07 2.97 0.66
CA LEU A 287 30.79 2.56 0.11
C LEU A 287 30.57 3.13 -1.28
N GLU A 288 30.96 4.38 -1.53
CA GLU A 288 30.86 4.99 -2.85
C GLU A 288 31.77 4.29 -3.87
N ALA A 289 33.02 3.99 -3.49
CA ALA A 289 33.94 3.22 -4.34
C ALA A 289 33.42 1.81 -4.65
N ALA A 290 32.82 1.13 -3.66
CA ALA A 290 32.19 -0.17 -3.87
C ALA A 290 30.94 -0.07 -4.74
N ARG A 291 30.15 1.01 -4.61
CA ARG A 291 28.94 1.26 -5.40
C ARG A 291 29.25 1.37 -6.88
N GLU A 292 30.32 2.10 -7.24
CA GLU A 292 30.79 2.23 -8.63
C GLU A 292 31.20 0.87 -9.22
N ALA A 293 31.82 -0.01 -8.41
CA ALA A 293 32.25 -1.33 -8.85
C ALA A 293 31.11 -2.36 -8.97
N LEU A 294 30.09 -2.27 -8.11
CA LEU A 294 29.03 -3.28 -7.94
C LEU A 294 27.65 -2.87 -8.50
N GLY A 295 27.58 -1.74 -9.23
CA GLY A 295 26.37 -1.32 -9.94
C GLY A 295 25.20 -0.93 -9.04
N GLY A 296 25.47 -0.32 -7.88
CA GLY A 296 24.42 0.29 -7.03
C GLY A 296 23.78 -0.60 -5.96
N ARG A 297 24.08 -1.92 -5.91
CA ARG A 297 23.44 -2.87 -4.97
C ARG A 297 24.06 -2.93 -3.57
N VAL A 298 25.04 -2.08 -3.28
CA VAL A 298 25.81 -2.10 -2.02
C VAL A 298 24.95 -1.69 -0.81
N TYR A 299 23.95 -0.84 -1.02
CA TYR A 299 23.07 -0.38 0.05
C TYR A 299 22.14 -1.48 0.59
N ASP A 300 21.90 -2.54 -0.19
CA ASP A 300 21.08 -3.69 0.19
C ASP A 300 21.83 -4.65 1.15
N VAL A 301 23.07 -4.36 1.53
CA VAL A 301 23.82 -5.23 2.45
C VAL A 301 24.48 -4.44 3.58
N LEU A 302 24.17 -3.14 3.68
CA LEU A 302 24.71 -2.26 4.72
C LEU A 302 24.48 -2.81 6.13
N GLY A 303 23.31 -3.41 6.34
CA GLY A 303 22.96 -4.04 7.60
C GLY A 303 23.86 -5.18 8.06
N GLU A 304 24.45 -5.91 7.10
CA GLU A 304 25.22 -7.14 7.30
C GLU A 304 26.74 -6.88 7.31
N LEU A 305 27.21 -5.68 6.94
CA LEU A 305 28.66 -5.36 6.86
C LEU A 305 29.40 -5.41 8.21
N PHE A 306 28.66 -5.24 9.30
CA PHE A 306 29.22 -5.07 10.65
C PHE A 306 28.75 -6.19 11.61
N GLU A 307 28.48 -7.40 11.10
CA GLU A 307 28.08 -8.55 11.92
C GLU A 307 29.13 -8.93 12.98
N ASP A 308 30.42 -8.97 12.60
CA ASP A 308 31.51 -9.36 13.50
C ASP A 308 31.86 -8.28 14.54
N ARG A 309 31.71 -7.01 14.15
CA ARG A 309 31.99 -5.86 15.01
C ARG A 309 31.05 -4.70 14.69
N PRO A 310 30.11 -4.36 15.60
CA PRO A 310 29.14 -3.32 15.36
C PRO A 310 29.79 -1.96 15.10
N LEU A 311 29.28 -1.20 14.11
CA LEU A 311 29.74 0.16 13.81
C LEU A 311 29.71 1.07 15.06
N ARG A 312 28.71 0.91 15.90
CA ARG A 312 28.59 1.59 17.20
C ARG A 312 29.84 1.45 18.08
N GLU A 313 30.45 0.27 18.14
CA GLU A 313 31.66 0.06 18.94
C GLU A 313 32.85 0.83 18.35
N LEU A 314 32.97 0.87 17.02
CA LEU A 314 34.00 1.64 16.31
C LEU A 314 33.87 3.14 16.59
N LEU A 315 32.65 3.67 16.50
CA LEU A 315 32.36 5.07 16.77
C LEU A 315 32.64 5.43 18.24
N PHE A 316 32.29 4.53 19.16
CA PHE A 316 32.59 4.74 20.58
C PHE A 316 34.10 4.76 20.86
N GLU A 317 34.86 3.85 20.27
CA GLU A 317 36.33 3.84 20.41
C GLU A 317 36.96 5.09 19.82
N ALA A 318 36.45 5.60 18.69
CA ALA A 318 36.91 6.84 18.07
C ALA A 318 36.71 8.06 18.99
N ILE A 319 35.62 8.09 19.76
CA ILE A 319 35.35 9.15 20.74
C ILE A 319 36.31 9.04 21.94
N GLN A 320 36.65 7.82 22.35
CA GLN A 320 37.41 7.54 23.57
C GLN A 320 38.92 7.80 23.41
N TYR A 321 39.54 7.34 22.33
CA TYR A 321 41.01 7.31 22.18
C TYR A 321 41.58 8.40 21.25
N ASN A 322 40.96 9.58 21.35
CA ASN A 322 41.08 10.84 20.60
C ASN A 322 42.41 11.22 19.88
N ASP A 323 43.59 10.67 20.22
CA ASP A 323 44.90 11.13 19.72
C ASP A 323 45.89 9.99 19.40
N ASP A 324 45.42 8.74 19.39
CA ASP A 324 46.25 7.59 19.02
C ASP A 324 46.13 7.28 17.52
N GLU A 325 47.13 7.69 16.75
CA GLU A 325 47.21 7.42 15.31
C GLU A 325 47.13 5.91 15.00
N GLU A 326 47.58 5.04 15.92
CA GLU A 326 47.45 3.58 15.75
C GLU A 326 46.00 3.14 15.87
N VAL A 327 45.25 3.69 16.84
CA VAL A 327 43.82 3.37 17.02
C VAL A 327 43.01 3.85 15.82
N GLN A 328 43.28 5.07 15.32
CA GLN A 328 42.62 5.60 14.13
C GLN A 328 42.92 4.74 12.90
N GLY A 329 44.19 4.37 12.68
CA GLY A 329 44.60 3.48 11.60
C GLY A 329 43.91 2.11 11.68
N ARG A 330 43.80 1.54 12.88
CA ARG A 330 43.09 0.27 13.10
C ARG A 330 41.59 0.39 12.81
N LEU A 331 40.94 1.47 13.25
CA LEU A 331 39.52 1.71 12.95
C LEU A 331 39.28 1.81 11.44
N PHE A 332 40.14 2.52 10.71
CA PHE A 332 40.05 2.62 9.25
C PHE A 332 40.30 1.29 8.56
N GLN A 333 41.22 0.46 9.04
CA GLN A 333 41.41 -0.90 8.51
C GLN A 333 40.18 -1.79 8.68
N VAL A 334 39.50 -1.72 9.83
CA VAL A 334 38.27 -2.48 10.07
C VAL A 334 37.14 -2.01 9.14
N VAL A 335 36.98 -0.70 8.96
CA VAL A 335 36.01 -0.13 8.02
C VAL A 335 36.33 -0.54 6.58
N ASP A 336 37.60 -0.46 6.18
CA ASP A 336 38.03 -0.84 4.83
C ASP A 336 37.80 -2.33 4.55
N GLY A 337 38.03 -3.21 5.53
CA GLY A 337 37.78 -4.64 5.40
C GLY A 337 36.29 -5.01 5.35
N ALA A 338 35.45 -4.32 6.12
CA ALA A 338 34.00 -4.53 6.12
C ALA A 338 33.35 -4.19 4.77
N VAL A 339 33.93 -3.24 4.02
CA VAL A 339 33.42 -2.78 2.71
C VAL A 339 34.24 -3.37 1.55
N ASP A 340 34.90 -4.50 1.76
CA ASP A 340 35.64 -5.18 0.69
C ASP A 340 34.70 -5.76 -0.38
N GLN A 341 35.11 -5.68 -1.65
CA GLN A 341 34.29 -6.10 -2.79
C GLN A 341 33.94 -7.59 -2.76
N SER A 342 34.87 -8.45 -2.31
CA SER A 342 34.63 -9.89 -2.27
C SER A 342 33.59 -10.25 -1.21
N HIS A 343 33.69 -9.62 -0.04
CA HIS A 343 32.76 -9.79 1.07
C HIS A 343 31.34 -9.32 0.70
N LEU A 344 31.22 -8.15 0.08
CA LEU A 344 29.95 -7.60 -0.42
C LEU A 344 29.25 -8.54 -1.41
N MET A 345 30.02 -9.16 -2.32
CA MET A 345 29.47 -10.12 -3.29
C MET A 345 28.96 -11.40 -2.64
N ASP A 346 29.61 -11.87 -1.57
CA ASP A 346 29.17 -13.06 -0.84
C ASP A 346 27.88 -12.81 -0.04
N LEU A 347 27.74 -11.63 0.58
CA LEU A 347 26.49 -11.23 1.25
C LEU A 347 25.33 -11.15 0.24
N LEU A 348 25.55 -10.53 -0.92
CA LEU A 348 24.54 -10.46 -1.98
C LEU A 348 24.07 -11.84 -2.46
N LYS A 349 24.97 -12.82 -2.56
CA LYS A 349 24.61 -14.21 -2.92
C LYS A 349 23.80 -14.89 -1.82
N LYS A 350 24.16 -14.72 -0.55
CA LYS A 350 23.41 -15.29 0.59
C LYS A 350 21.96 -14.79 0.60
N ARG A 351 21.75 -13.49 0.36
CA ARG A 351 20.40 -12.89 0.34
C ARG A 351 19.51 -13.40 -0.80
N GLN A 352 20.10 -13.83 -1.93
CA GLN A 352 19.33 -14.40 -3.04
C GLN A 352 18.78 -15.81 -2.75
N LEU A 353 19.41 -16.57 -1.86
CA LEU A 353 19.03 -17.95 -1.54
C LEU A 353 17.87 -18.06 -0.54
N THR A 354 17.58 -17.00 0.23
CA THR A 354 16.57 -16.96 1.30
C THR A 354 15.20 -16.45 0.88
N ASN A 355 15.04 -15.95 -0.35
CA ASN A 355 13.71 -15.57 -0.84
C ASN A 355 12.93 -16.82 -1.24
N ASP A 356 11.92 -17.18 -0.45
CA ASP A 356 10.93 -18.22 -0.76
C ASP A 356 10.29 -17.95 -2.13
N THR A 357 10.70 -18.70 -3.14
CA THR A 357 10.08 -18.68 -4.46
C THR A 357 8.78 -19.49 -4.43
N MET A 358 7.67 -18.87 -4.87
CA MET A 358 6.41 -19.60 -5.04
C MET A 358 6.58 -20.76 -6.04
N PRO A 359 6.00 -21.95 -5.79
CA PRO A 359 6.06 -23.07 -6.74
C PRO A 359 5.44 -22.69 -8.10
N GLU A 360 6.09 -23.09 -9.20
CA GLU A 360 5.70 -22.73 -10.58
C GLU A 360 4.23 -23.08 -10.90
N ALA A 361 3.76 -24.26 -10.49
CA ALA A 361 2.37 -24.68 -10.72
C ALA A 361 1.33 -23.74 -10.08
N ARG A 362 1.65 -23.14 -8.92
CA ARG A 362 0.76 -22.19 -8.26
C ARG A 362 0.78 -20.82 -8.93
N VAL A 363 1.93 -20.43 -9.50
CA VAL A 363 2.04 -19.21 -10.31
C VAL A 363 1.21 -19.32 -11.57
N GLU A 364 1.21 -20.50 -12.21
CA GLU A 364 0.41 -20.80 -13.39
C GLU A 364 -1.10 -20.77 -13.10
N GLU A 365 -1.54 -21.45 -12.03
CA GLU A 365 -2.94 -21.42 -11.60
C GLU A 365 -3.41 -19.98 -11.30
N LEU A 366 -2.61 -19.21 -10.55
CA LEU A 366 -2.91 -17.81 -10.24
C LEU A 366 -2.98 -16.95 -11.51
N ARG A 367 -2.09 -17.18 -12.47
CA ARG A 367 -2.09 -16.46 -13.75
C ARG A 367 -3.38 -16.74 -14.53
N LEU A 368 -3.80 -18.00 -14.65
CA LEU A 368 -5.04 -18.34 -15.35
C LEU A 368 -6.27 -17.74 -14.66
N GLU A 369 -6.30 -17.71 -13.32
CA GLU A 369 -7.33 -16.98 -12.58
C GLU A 369 -7.31 -15.48 -12.85
N MET A 370 -6.11 -14.87 -12.92
CA MET A 370 -5.95 -13.45 -13.27
C MET A 370 -6.45 -13.14 -14.68
N GLU A 371 -6.15 -13.98 -15.67
CA GLU A 371 -6.61 -13.79 -17.05
C GLU A 371 -8.14 -13.86 -17.15
N ARG A 372 -8.79 -14.82 -16.48
CA ARG A 372 -10.26 -14.88 -16.41
C ARG A 372 -10.85 -13.63 -15.75
N ALA A 373 -10.23 -13.19 -14.65
CA ALA A 373 -10.68 -11.99 -13.94
C ALA A 373 -10.47 -10.71 -14.76
N GLU A 374 -9.42 -10.63 -15.58
CA GLU A 374 -9.15 -9.50 -16.47
C GLU A 374 -10.13 -9.42 -17.63
N ALA A 375 -10.49 -10.56 -18.25
CA ALA A 375 -11.51 -10.62 -19.30
C ALA A 375 -12.90 -10.15 -18.83
N GLN A 376 -13.23 -10.41 -17.55
CA GLN A 376 -14.52 -10.07 -16.95
C GLN A 376 -14.53 -8.74 -16.18
N ARG A 377 -13.38 -8.05 -16.10
CA ARG A 377 -13.25 -6.81 -15.34
C ARG A 377 -14.11 -5.72 -15.97
N LEU A 378 -14.57 -4.73 -15.21
CA LEU A 378 -15.00 -3.48 -15.86
C LEU A 378 -13.76 -2.77 -16.40
N GLN A 379 -13.84 -2.22 -17.62
CA GLN A 379 -12.74 -1.44 -18.19
C GLN A 379 -12.33 -0.34 -17.20
N PRO A 380 -11.02 -0.08 -17.01
CA PRO A 380 -10.55 1.17 -16.40
C PRO A 380 -11.31 2.41 -16.89
N HIS A 381 -11.70 2.40 -18.18
CA HIS A 381 -12.50 3.43 -18.80
C HIS A 381 -13.90 3.60 -18.17
N HIS A 382 -14.59 2.54 -17.74
CA HIS A 382 -15.90 2.66 -17.07
C HIS A 382 -15.76 3.35 -15.72
N VAL A 383 -14.78 2.93 -14.93
CA VAL A 383 -14.49 3.54 -13.63
C VAL A 383 -14.14 5.00 -13.82
N GLN A 384 -13.29 5.30 -14.81
CA GLN A 384 -12.95 6.67 -15.18
C GLN A 384 -14.19 7.48 -15.59
N SER A 385 -14.96 7.03 -16.56
CA SER A 385 -16.09 7.76 -17.13
C SER A 385 -17.18 7.99 -16.09
N PHE A 386 -17.50 6.97 -15.29
CA PHE A 386 -18.38 7.12 -14.14
C PHE A 386 -17.81 8.14 -13.14
N PHE A 387 -16.56 7.96 -12.70
CA PHE A 387 -15.98 8.80 -11.65
C PHE A 387 -15.88 10.26 -12.08
N VAL A 388 -15.39 10.55 -13.28
CA VAL A 388 -15.22 11.92 -13.78
C VAL A 388 -16.57 12.65 -13.83
N GLU A 389 -17.60 12.01 -14.36
CA GLU A 389 -18.95 12.58 -14.46
C GLU A 389 -19.59 12.74 -13.08
N ALA A 390 -19.61 11.68 -12.27
CA ALA A 390 -20.19 11.69 -10.93
C ALA A 390 -19.50 12.69 -10.01
N PHE A 391 -18.17 12.71 -10.00
CA PHE A 391 -17.38 13.61 -9.18
C PHE A 391 -17.62 15.08 -9.57
N SER A 392 -17.76 15.37 -10.86
CA SER A 392 -18.08 16.72 -11.35
C SER A 392 -19.49 17.15 -10.92
N ARG A 393 -20.49 16.25 -10.99
CA ARG A 393 -21.86 16.52 -10.52
C ARG A 393 -21.94 16.78 -9.02
N LEU A 394 -21.09 16.12 -8.22
CA LEU A 394 -20.96 16.36 -6.78
C LEU A 394 -20.19 17.67 -6.45
N GLY A 395 -19.81 18.45 -7.46
CA GLY A 395 -19.11 19.74 -7.31
C GLY A 395 -17.58 19.64 -7.28
N GLY A 396 -17.02 18.46 -7.56
CA GLY A 396 -15.59 18.25 -7.66
C GLY A 396 -14.99 18.87 -8.92
N LYS A 397 -13.71 19.27 -8.86
CA LYS A 397 -13.00 19.84 -10.02
C LYS A 397 -11.85 18.94 -10.42
N ILE A 398 -12.00 18.30 -11.58
CA ILE A 398 -11.02 17.40 -12.18
C ILE A 398 -10.69 17.86 -13.60
N LYS A 399 -9.42 17.73 -14.02
CA LYS A 399 -9.01 18.00 -15.40
C LYS A 399 -7.97 17.00 -15.88
N ARG A 400 -7.98 16.70 -17.17
CA ARG A 400 -6.98 15.85 -17.80
C ARG A 400 -5.64 16.57 -17.85
N ARG A 401 -4.56 15.86 -17.54
CA ARG A 401 -3.19 16.39 -17.59
C ARG A 401 -2.41 15.70 -18.69
N GLU A 402 -2.26 14.38 -18.58
CA GLU A 402 -1.65 13.53 -19.59
C GLU A 402 -2.65 12.49 -20.10
N GLU A 403 -2.22 11.63 -21.01
CA GLU A 403 -2.98 10.46 -21.42
C GLU A 403 -3.14 9.46 -20.26
N GLY A 404 -4.38 9.08 -19.95
CA GLY A 404 -4.71 8.20 -18.82
C GLY A 404 -4.56 8.80 -17.41
N ARG A 405 -4.18 10.09 -17.29
CA ARG A 405 -3.89 10.75 -16.00
C ARG A 405 -4.60 12.08 -15.83
N TRP A 406 -5.11 12.30 -14.61
CA TRP A 406 -5.96 13.42 -14.26
C TRP A 406 -5.44 14.14 -13.02
N GLU A 407 -5.71 15.44 -12.90
CA GLU A 407 -5.47 16.21 -11.67
C GLU A 407 -6.81 16.58 -11.05
N VAL A 408 -6.94 16.32 -9.75
CA VAL A 408 -8.08 16.75 -8.94
C VAL A 408 -7.69 18.01 -8.20
N THR A 409 -8.20 19.15 -8.67
CA THR A 409 -7.89 20.46 -8.09
C THR A 409 -8.75 20.78 -6.86
N HIS A 410 -9.92 20.17 -6.75
CA HIS A 410 -10.82 20.37 -5.62
C HIS A 410 -11.68 19.13 -5.35
N VAL A 411 -11.59 18.64 -4.11
CA VAL A 411 -12.47 17.61 -3.56
C VAL A 411 -13.50 18.26 -2.62
N PRO A 412 -14.81 18.17 -2.93
CA PRO A 412 -15.87 18.77 -2.14
C PRO A 412 -15.86 18.28 -0.69
N PHE A 413 -16.35 19.12 0.22
CA PHE A 413 -16.42 18.77 1.64
C PHE A 413 -17.31 17.55 1.90
N SER A 414 -18.45 17.43 1.20
CA SER A 414 -19.35 16.28 1.27
C SER A 414 -18.64 14.95 0.98
N VAL A 415 -17.81 14.92 -0.07
CA VAL A 415 -17.01 13.72 -0.42
C VAL A 415 -15.99 13.42 0.67
N ARG A 416 -15.27 14.45 1.17
CA ARG A 416 -14.25 14.26 2.22
C ARG A 416 -14.82 13.81 3.56
N GLU A 417 -15.99 14.31 3.95
CA GLU A 417 -16.64 13.84 5.18
C GLU A 417 -17.23 12.45 5.05
N ARG A 418 -17.63 12.04 3.84
CA ARG A 418 -18.24 10.73 3.64
C ARG A 418 -17.32 9.59 4.03
N ASP A 419 -16.02 9.73 3.80
CA ASP A 419 -15.00 8.77 4.24
C ASP A 419 -15.08 8.45 5.74
N ARG A 420 -15.36 9.45 6.60
CA ARG A 420 -15.51 9.25 8.04
C ARG A 420 -16.73 8.39 8.40
N GLN A 421 -17.74 8.36 7.54
CA GLN A 421 -18.97 7.58 7.74
C GLN A 421 -18.83 6.16 7.20
N ILE A 422 -18.19 5.98 6.04
CA ILE A 422 -17.99 4.66 5.41
C ILE A 422 -16.81 3.88 6.03
N GLY A 423 -15.89 4.57 6.72
CA GLY A 423 -14.89 3.94 7.58
C GLY A 423 -13.72 3.28 6.84
N THR A 424 -13.31 3.79 5.68
CA THR A 424 -12.19 3.19 4.91
C THR A 424 -10.84 3.36 5.61
N GLY A 425 -10.72 4.34 6.52
CA GLY A 425 -9.56 4.54 7.38
C GLY A 425 -8.38 5.27 6.72
N ILE A 426 -8.55 5.76 5.48
CA ILE A 426 -7.57 6.59 4.75
C ILE A 426 -8.18 7.97 4.49
N PRO A 427 -7.61 9.05 5.05
CA PRO A 427 -8.18 10.38 4.97
C PRO A 427 -8.14 10.95 3.55
N LEU A 428 -9.29 11.35 3.02
CA LEU A 428 -9.40 12.01 1.72
C LEU A 428 -8.78 13.41 1.72
N GLN A 429 -8.00 13.69 0.67
CA GLN A 429 -7.28 14.95 0.51
C GLN A 429 -8.16 16.01 -0.15
N LYS A 430 -7.79 17.29 -0.01
CA LYS A 430 -8.51 18.42 -0.66
C LYS A 430 -8.27 18.47 -2.17
N LYS A 431 -7.17 17.89 -2.63
CA LYS A 431 -6.69 17.85 -4.01
C LYS A 431 -5.75 16.67 -4.19
N TYR A 432 -5.60 16.22 -5.42
CA TYR A 432 -4.69 15.15 -5.82
C TYR A 432 -3.92 15.59 -7.06
N GLU A 433 -2.59 15.58 -6.97
CA GLU A 433 -1.71 16.02 -8.06
C GLU A 433 -1.86 15.16 -9.32
N ARG A 434 -1.89 13.83 -9.16
CA ARG A 434 -2.18 12.88 -10.22
C ARG A 434 -3.05 11.74 -9.71
N ILE A 435 -4.07 11.41 -10.48
CA ILE A 435 -4.86 10.18 -10.35
C ILE A 435 -4.88 9.44 -11.69
N CYS A 436 -5.06 8.13 -11.65
CA CYS A 436 -5.22 7.28 -12.81
C CYS A 436 -6.17 6.12 -12.52
N PHE A 437 -6.72 5.52 -13.58
CA PHE A 437 -7.63 4.37 -13.50
C PHE A 437 -7.00 3.10 -14.07
N GLU A 438 -5.80 3.20 -14.64
CA GLU A 438 -5.04 2.13 -15.27
C GLU A 438 -3.74 1.87 -14.49
N LYS A 439 -3.36 0.59 -14.33
CA LYS A 439 -2.23 0.20 -13.47
C LYS A 439 -0.87 0.63 -14.03
N ASP A 440 -0.70 0.60 -15.35
CA ASP A 440 0.53 0.99 -16.05
C ASP A 440 0.82 2.51 -15.97
N LYS A 441 -0.18 3.32 -15.62
CA LYS A 441 -0.06 4.78 -15.44
C LYS A 441 0.31 5.21 -14.01
N ILE A 442 0.43 4.27 -13.07
CA ILE A 442 0.72 4.56 -11.65
C ILE A 442 2.15 5.06 -11.47
N ASN A 443 3.14 4.26 -11.89
CA ASN A 443 4.56 4.41 -11.54
C ASN A 443 5.32 5.48 -12.34
N GLN A 444 4.61 6.25 -13.17
CA GLN A 444 5.17 7.41 -13.86
C GLN A 444 5.30 8.58 -12.89
N GLN A 445 6.40 9.31 -12.93
CA GLN A 445 6.58 10.46 -12.04
C GLN A 445 5.94 11.72 -12.64
N PRO A 446 5.13 12.48 -11.87
CA PRO A 446 4.79 12.24 -10.47
C PRO A 446 3.85 11.06 -10.25
N VAL A 447 4.10 10.17 -9.28
CA VAL A 447 3.28 8.96 -9.01
C VAL A 447 1.79 9.31 -8.93
N ALA A 448 0.95 8.57 -9.66
CA ALA A 448 -0.49 8.78 -9.66
C ALA A 448 -1.15 7.91 -8.60
N LEU A 449 -2.11 8.48 -7.89
CA LEU A 449 -3.05 7.69 -7.09
C LEU A 449 -3.89 6.81 -8.02
N PHE A 450 -3.90 5.51 -7.75
CA PHE A 450 -4.75 4.58 -8.45
C PHE A 450 -6.17 4.65 -7.88
N VAL A 451 -7.14 5.07 -8.69
CA VAL A 451 -8.55 5.11 -8.32
C VAL A 451 -9.23 3.85 -8.88
N TYR A 452 -9.62 2.96 -7.98
CA TYR A 452 -10.18 1.64 -8.28
C TYR A 452 -11.32 1.30 -7.32
N PRO A 453 -12.18 0.31 -7.62
CA PRO A 453 -13.22 -0.16 -6.70
C PRO A 453 -12.65 -0.54 -5.32
N GLY A 454 -13.18 0.03 -4.25
CA GLY A 454 -12.64 -0.06 -2.88
C GLY A 454 -11.69 1.08 -2.49
N HIS A 455 -11.26 1.92 -3.44
CA HIS A 455 -10.49 3.13 -3.11
C HIS A 455 -11.41 4.17 -2.42
N PRO A 456 -11.03 4.77 -1.28
CA PRO A 456 -11.87 5.68 -0.49
C PRO A 456 -12.54 6.80 -1.30
N LEU A 457 -11.79 7.38 -2.24
CA LEU A 457 -12.28 8.50 -3.07
C LEU A 457 -13.41 8.04 -4.01
N LEU A 458 -13.30 6.84 -4.58
CA LEU A 458 -14.33 6.27 -5.45
C LEU A 458 -15.54 5.83 -4.63
N GLU A 459 -15.31 5.16 -3.50
CA GLU A 459 -16.39 4.72 -2.59
C GLU A 459 -17.22 5.89 -2.08
N ALA A 460 -16.59 6.99 -1.67
CA ALA A 460 -17.30 8.19 -1.25
C ALA A 460 -18.17 8.79 -2.38
N VAL A 461 -17.69 8.77 -3.62
CA VAL A 461 -18.45 9.23 -4.79
C VAL A 461 -19.61 8.29 -5.09
N ILE A 462 -19.35 6.97 -5.12
CA ILE A 462 -20.39 5.94 -5.35
C ILE A 462 -21.49 6.08 -4.31
N ASP A 463 -21.13 6.18 -3.03
CA ASP A 463 -22.11 6.18 -1.95
C ASP A 463 -22.97 7.45 -1.93
N LEU A 464 -22.39 8.63 -2.22
CA LEU A 464 -23.14 9.87 -2.39
C LEU A 464 -24.07 9.84 -3.61
N VAL A 465 -23.61 9.30 -4.74
CA VAL A 465 -24.45 9.12 -5.93
C VAL A 465 -25.62 8.17 -5.64
N ARG A 466 -25.37 7.07 -4.92
CA ARG A 466 -26.40 6.12 -4.50
C ARG A 466 -27.39 6.75 -3.54
N GLU A 467 -26.95 7.56 -2.59
CA GLU A 467 -27.83 8.29 -1.66
C GLU A 467 -28.75 9.24 -2.42
N GLN A 468 -28.22 10.02 -3.38
CA GLN A 468 -29.00 10.97 -4.17
C GLN A 468 -30.00 10.28 -5.12
N ASN A 469 -29.62 9.15 -5.73
CA ASN A 469 -30.39 8.51 -6.80
C ASN A 469 -31.11 7.22 -6.37
N GLY A 470 -31.01 6.82 -5.09
CA GLY A 470 -31.58 5.56 -4.61
C GLY A 470 -33.10 5.46 -4.79
N HIS A 471 -33.82 6.58 -4.76
CA HIS A 471 -35.25 6.61 -5.04
C HIS A 471 -35.57 6.29 -6.51
N LEU A 472 -34.76 6.75 -7.46
CA LEU A 472 -34.90 6.44 -8.88
C LEU A 472 -34.61 4.97 -9.16
N MET A 473 -33.58 4.41 -8.51
CA MET A 473 -33.29 2.98 -8.64
C MET A 473 -34.44 2.10 -8.15
N LYS A 474 -35.17 2.54 -7.11
CA LYS A 474 -36.39 1.87 -6.62
C LYS A 474 -37.60 2.07 -7.52
N GLN A 475 -37.73 3.24 -8.14
CA GLN A 475 -38.77 3.49 -9.14
C GLN A 475 -38.61 2.55 -10.35
N GLY A 476 -37.36 2.26 -10.72
CA GLY A 476 -37.02 1.36 -11.80
C GLY A 476 -37.06 2.02 -13.19
N ALA A 477 -36.82 1.22 -14.23
CA ALA A 477 -36.76 1.68 -15.62
C ALA A 477 -37.41 0.67 -16.58
N VAL A 478 -37.82 1.14 -17.75
CA VAL A 478 -38.21 0.29 -18.89
C VAL A 478 -37.06 0.31 -19.89
N LEU A 479 -36.47 -0.85 -20.12
CA LEU A 479 -35.36 -1.03 -21.05
C LEU A 479 -35.75 -1.98 -22.18
N VAL A 480 -35.01 -1.90 -23.28
CA VAL A 480 -35.19 -2.71 -24.48
C VAL A 480 -33.97 -3.56 -24.73
N ASP A 481 -34.20 -4.84 -25.03
CA ASP A 481 -33.19 -5.74 -25.59
C ASP A 481 -33.37 -5.82 -27.11
N ASP A 482 -32.49 -5.17 -27.87
CA ASP A 482 -32.58 -5.16 -29.33
C ASP A 482 -32.17 -6.50 -29.97
N THR A 483 -31.53 -7.38 -29.20
CA THR A 483 -31.03 -8.69 -29.65
C THR A 483 -32.02 -9.82 -29.41
N ASP A 484 -33.01 -9.61 -28.52
CA ASP A 484 -34.06 -10.57 -28.24
C ASP A 484 -35.24 -10.42 -29.23
N ASP A 485 -35.34 -11.37 -30.16
CA ASP A 485 -36.47 -11.47 -31.10
C ASP A 485 -37.70 -12.17 -30.47
N GLY A 486 -37.65 -12.51 -29.17
CA GLY A 486 -38.76 -13.07 -28.41
C GLY A 486 -39.92 -12.09 -28.20
N THR A 487 -41.00 -12.60 -27.61
CA THR A 487 -42.23 -11.83 -27.35
C THR A 487 -42.55 -11.65 -25.86
N ASP A 488 -41.75 -12.27 -24.98
CA ASP A 488 -42.03 -12.31 -23.56
C ASP A 488 -41.26 -11.23 -22.81
N ILE A 489 -41.99 -10.33 -22.13
CA ILE A 489 -41.39 -9.33 -21.24
C ILE A 489 -40.84 -10.01 -19.98
N SER A 490 -39.74 -9.46 -19.46
CA SER A 490 -39.18 -9.90 -18.18
C SER A 490 -38.94 -8.75 -17.21
N ALA A 491 -39.04 -9.03 -15.91
CA ALA A 491 -38.64 -8.13 -14.84
C ALA A 491 -37.25 -8.54 -14.34
N LEU A 492 -36.29 -7.63 -14.44
CA LEU A 492 -34.90 -7.83 -14.05
C LEU A 492 -34.59 -7.06 -12.75
N PHE A 493 -34.16 -7.77 -11.72
CA PHE A 493 -33.80 -7.20 -10.41
C PHE A 493 -32.29 -7.16 -10.22
N LEU A 494 -31.79 -6.02 -9.72
CA LEU A 494 -30.41 -5.85 -9.28
C LEU A 494 -30.33 -6.15 -7.79
N LEU A 495 -29.54 -7.16 -7.44
CA LEU A 495 -29.40 -7.68 -6.09
C LEU A 495 -27.96 -7.50 -5.63
N GLU A 496 -27.75 -6.86 -4.49
CA GLU A 496 -26.45 -6.81 -3.83
C GLU A 496 -26.40 -7.93 -2.79
N HIS A 497 -25.44 -8.84 -2.93
CA HIS A 497 -25.20 -9.92 -1.98
C HIS A 497 -23.82 -9.76 -1.34
N SER A 498 -23.79 -9.72 -0.02
CA SER A 498 -22.58 -9.54 0.78
C SER A 498 -22.24 -10.79 1.58
N VAL A 499 -20.96 -11.13 1.63
CA VAL A 499 -20.41 -12.22 2.46
C VAL A 499 -19.52 -11.58 3.52
N ARG A 500 -19.69 -12.01 4.77
CA ARG A 500 -18.95 -11.51 5.93
C ARG A 500 -18.12 -12.61 6.58
N ASP A 501 -17.10 -12.20 7.33
CA ASP A 501 -16.43 -13.08 8.31
C ASP A 501 -16.94 -12.81 9.73
N GLY A 502 -16.34 -13.48 10.72
CA GLY A 502 -16.68 -13.33 12.13
C GLY A 502 -16.10 -12.08 12.81
N ARG A 503 -15.38 -11.22 12.08
CA ARG A 503 -14.81 -9.99 12.63
C ARG A 503 -15.83 -8.84 12.53
N GLU A 504 -15.61 -7.84 13.36
CA GLU A 504 -16.31 -6.56 13.30
C GLU A 504 -15.37 -5.48 12.78
N ASN A 505 -15.91 -4.52 12.04
CA ASN A 505 -15.18 -3.33 11.64
C ASN A 505 -15.07 -2.34 12.80
N HIS A 506 -14.34 -1.23 12.60
CA HIS A 506 -14.12 -0.21 13.64
C HIS A 506 -15.42 0.44 14.16
N SER A 507 -16.52 0.32 13.42
CA SER A 507 -17.84 0.84 13.78
C SER A 507 -18.74 -0.20 14.46
N GLY A 508 -18.22 -1.40 14.77
CA GLY A 508 -18.99 -2.51 15.35
C GLY A 508 -19.94 -3.19 14.35
N ASN A 509 -19.83 -2.90 13.06
CA ASN A 509 -20.61 -3.54 12.02
C ASN A 509 -19.91 -4.82 11.53
N PRO A 510 -20.64 -5.79 10.97
CA PRO A 510 -20.05 -7.00 10.41
C PRO A 510 -19.00 -6.67 9.34
N ASN A 511 -17.85 -7.32 9.41
CA ASN A 511 -16.78 -7.12 8.44
C ASN A 511 -17.10 -7.86 7.13
N ILE A 512 -17.38 -7.10 6.08
CA ILE A 512 -17.69 -7.64 4.75
C ILE A 512 -16.40 -8.01 4.04
N ILE A 513 -16.29 -9.25 3.58
CA ILE A 513 -15.10 -9.80 2.90
C ILE A 513 -15.29 -10.00 1.40
N SER A 514 -16.54 -9.96 0.92
CA SER A 514 -16.87 -10.01 -0.50
C SER A 514 -18.25 -9.42 -0.74
N GLN A 515 -18.40 -8.67 -1.83
CA GLN A 515 -19.67 -8.15 -2.30
C GLN A 515 -19.82 -8.45 -3.78
N LYS A 516 -21.02 -8.87 -4.18
CA LYS A 516 -21.37 -9.09 -5.59
C LYS A 516 -22.69 -8.42 -5.92
N LEU A 517 -22.71 -7.78 -7.09
CA LEU A 517 -23.95 -7.44 -7.76
C LEU A 517 -24.40 -8.65 -8.57
N GLN A 518 -25.65 -9.04 -8.40
CA GLN A 518 -26.27 -10.21 -9.01
C GLN A 518 -27.58 -9.79 -9.67
N PHE A 519 -28.01 -10.56 -10.66
CA PHE A 519 -29.17 -10.23 -11.46
C PHE A 519 -30.14 -11.41 -11.53
N ALA A 520 -31.40 -11.17 -11.18
CA ALA A 520 -32.46 -12.16 -11.28
C ALA A 520 -33.50 -11.68 -12.29
N SER A 521 -33.80 -12.50 -13.29
CA SER A 521 -34.87 -12.23 -14.26
C SER A 521 -36.10 -13.07 -13.93
N ILE A 522 -37.27 -12.44 -13.98
CA ILE A 522 -38.57 -13.06 -13.77
C ILE A 522 -39.42 -12.84 -15.01
N VAL A 523 -39.92 -13.92 -15.61
CA VAL A 523 -40.81 -13.88 -16.77
C VAL A 523 -42.28 -14.03 -16.35
N SER A 524 -43.21 -13.79 -17.29
CA SER A 524 -44.66 -13.88 -17.08
C SER A 524 -45.13 -15.23 -16.50
N SER A 525 -44.41 -16.32 -16.77
CA SER A 525 -44.66 -17.65 -16.19
C SER A 525 -44.30 -17.77 -14.69
N ASN A 526 -43.84 -16.68 -14.06
CA ASN A 526 -43.28 -16.63 -12.71
C ASN A 526 -42.00 -17.46 -12.51
N THR A 527 -41.34 -17.87 -13.59
CA THR A 527 -40.04 -18.54 -13.51
C THR A 527 -38.95 -17.51 -13.23
N VAL A 528 -38.16 -17.74 -12.18
CA VAL A 528 -37.00 -16.89 -11.82
C VAL A 528 -35.73 -17.57 -12.32
N THR A 529 -34.87 -16.81 -13.00
CA THR A 529 -33.60 -17.30 -13.55
C THR A 529 -32.45 -16.35 -13.22
N ASN A 530 -31.24 -16.88 -13.18
CA ASN A 530 -30.03 -16.06 -13.10
C ASN A 530 -29.82 -15.36 -14.45
N ALA A 531 -29.76 -14.03 -14.44
CA ALA A 531 -29.66 -13.23 -15.65
C ALA A 531 -28.20 -12.97 -16.10
N GLY A 532 -27.22 -13.58 -15.43
CA GLY A 532 -25.79 -13.44 -15.77
C GLY A 532 -25.09 -12.33 -14.97
N ILE A 533 -23.91 -11.93 -15.44
CA ILE A 533 -23.02 -11.01 -14.68
C ILE A 533 -23.41 -9.55 -14.85
N ALA A 534 -23.77 -9.12 -16.06
CA ALA A 534 -24.09 -7.72 -16.34
C ALA A 534 -25.11 -7.56 -17.49
N PRO A 535 -26.31 -8.19 -17.41
CA PRO A 535 -27.30 -8.15 -18.49
C PRO A 535 -27.71 -6.74 -18.88
N HIS A 536 -27.71 -5.81 -17.93
CA HIS A 536 -28.04 -4.40 -18.15
C HIS A 536 -27.13 -3.68 -19.16
N LEU A 537 -25.92 -4.19 -19.43
CA LEU A 537 -25.03 -3.58 -20.43
C LEU A 537 -25.46 -3.87 -21.87
N ASN A 538 -26.35 -4.86 -22.07
CA ASN A 538 -26.95 -5.23 -23.35
C ASN A 538 -28.35 -4.62 -23.52
N LEU A 539 -28.74 -3.67 -22.68
CA LEU A 539 -30.06 -3.06 -22.72
C LEU A 539 -29.94 -1.55 -22.98
N ARG A 540 -30.89 -1.00 -23.74
CA ARG A 540 -31.01 0.45 -23.95
C ARG A 540 -32.27 0.99 -23.27
N PRO A 541 -32.33 2.29 -22.92
CA PRO A 541 -33.58 2.91 -22.50
C PRO A 541 -34.67 2.80 -23.59
N ALA A 542 -35.91 2.49 -23.18
CA ALA A 542 -37.05 2.60 -24.08
C ALA A 542 -37.36 4.08 -24.38
N THR A 543 -37.70 4.37 -25.63
CA THR A 543 -38.17 5.71 -26.04
C THR A 543 -39.58 5.96 -25.49
N SER A 544 -39.99 7.23 -25.42
CA SER A 544 -41.33 7.60 -24.95
C SER A 544 -42.44 6.93 -25.79
N ASP A 545 -42.24 6.82 -27.10
CA ASP A 545 -43.22 6.20 -28.01
C ASP A 545 -43.29 4.67 -27.80
N GLU A 546 -42.15 4.01 -27.57
CA GLU A 546 -42.11 2.58 -27.24
C GLU A 546 -42.80 2.29 -25.89
N ILE A 547 -42.60 3.15 -24.88
CA ILE A 547 -43.26 3.01 -23.58
C ILE A 547 -44.78 3.12 -23.73
N VAL A 548 -45.27 4.07 -24.52
CA VAL A 548 -46.71 4.24 -24.80
C VAL A 548 -47.25 3.01 -25.55
N ALA A 549 -46.50 2.49 -26.53
CA ALA A 549 -46.90 1.28 -27.26
C ALA A 549 -46.98 0.03 -26.36
N MET A 550 -46.20 -0.01 -25.28
CA MET A 550 -46.15 -1.13 -24.32
C MET A 550 -47.04 -0.94 -23.09
N GLU A 551 -47.86 0.11 -23.00
CA GLU A 551 -48.58 0.47 -21.77
C GLU A 551 -49.45 -0.68 -21.21
N ALA A 552 -50.12 -1.44 -22.07
CA ALA A 552 -50.93 -2.58 -21.64
C ALA A 552 -50.08 -3.72 -21.05
N ASP A 553 -48.92 -3.98 -21.64
CA ASP A 553 -48.04 -5.07 -21.22
C ASP A 553 -47.26 -4.70 -19.94
N LEU A 554 -46.87 -3.43 -19.78
CA LEU A 554 -46.20 -2.90 -18.59
C LEU A 554 -47.12 -2.86 -17.36
N ASN A 555 -48.44 -2.76 -17.57
CA ASN A 555 -49.45 -2.77 -16.50
C ASN A 555 -50.02 -4.17 -16.20
N ALA A 556 -49.40 -5.24 -16.71
CA ALA A 556 -49.86 -6.60 -16.48
C ALA A 556 -49.80 -6.99 -14.98
N ASP A 557 -50.84 -7.66 -14.48
CA ASP A 557 -51.01 -8.00 -13.05
C ASP A 557 -49.80 -8.71 -12.42
N TRP A 558 -49.10 -9.54 -13.18
CA TRP A 558 -47.94 -10.30 -12.71
C TRP A 558 -46.73 -9.41 -12.41
N LEU A 559 -46.58 -8.27 -13.10
CA LEU A 559 -45.52 -7.27 -12.83
C LEU A 559 -45.78 -6.49 -11.54
N CYS A 560 -47.05 -6.40 -11.13
CA CYS A 560 -47.49 -5.59 -10.00
C CYS A 560 -47.56 -6.36 -8.67
N THR A 561 -47.21 -7.66 -8.63
CA THR A 561 -47.47 -8.52 -7.47
C THR A 561 -46.24 -9.34 -7.02
N ASP A 562 -45.73 -9.06 -5.82
CA ASP A 562 -44.76 -9.88 -5.05
C ASP A 562 -43.46 -10.30 -5.78
N LEU A 563 -43.03 -9.57 -6.82
CA LEU A 563 -41.83 -9.90 -7.58
C LEU A 563 -40.54 -9.78 -6.76
N GLU A 564 -40.42 -8.75 -5.92
CA GLU A 564 -39.25 -8.54 -5.07
C GLU A 564 -38.97 -9.73 -4.15
N LYS A 565 -40.03 -10.25 -3.52
CA LYS A 565 -39.93 -11.39 -2.59
C LYS A 565 -39.43 -12.65 -3.31
N LYS A 566 -39.92 -12.89 -4.53
CA LYS A 566 -39.47 -14.01 -5.37
C LYS A 566 -38.00 -13.86 -5.77
N ALA A 567 -37.58 -12.67 -6.17
CA ALA A 567 -36.19 -12.39 -6.52
C ALA A 567 -35.25 -12.64 -5.33
N VAL A 568 -35.60 -12.15 -4.13
CA VAL A 568 -34.78 -12.35 -2.92
C VAL A 568 -34.74 -13.83 -2.50
N GLN A 569 -35.86 -14.55 -2.60
CA GLN A 569 -35.90 -15.98 -2.29
C GLN A 569 -34.99 -16.78 -3.21
N PHE A 570 -35.07 -16.57 -4.52
CA PHE A 570 -34.17 -17.19 -5.50
C PHE A 570 -32.71 -16.84 -5.22
N ALA A 571 -32.41 -15.56 -4.98
CA ALA A 571 -31.06 -15.10 -4.69
C ALA A 571 -30.48 -15.75 -3.42
N THR A 572 -31.31 -15.97 -2.40
CA THR A 572 -30.88 -16.59 -1.14
C THR A 572 -30.58 -18.07 -1.31
N VAL A 573 -31.33 -18.79 -2.15
CA VAL A 573 -31.14 -20.23 -2.33
C VAL A 573 -30.03 -20.53 -3.35
N ASP A 574 -30.09 -19.94 -4.53
CA ASP A 574 -29.24 -20.31 -5.67
C ASP A 574 -27.98 -19.43 -5.76
N LEU A 575 -28.16 -18.11 -5.63
CA LEU A 575 -27.09 -17.15 -5.89
C LEU A 575 -26.17 -16.92 -4.68
N ALA A 576 -26.69 -17.10 -3.46
CA ALA A 576 -25.91 -16.89 -2.24
C ALA A 576 -24.98 -18.06 -1.93
N GLN A 577 -25.43 -19.30 -2.16
CA GLN A 577 -24.62 -20.50 -1.92
C GLN A 577 -23.38 -20.54 -2.80
N SER A 578 -23.53 -20.26 -4.10
CA SER A 578 -22.42 -20.20 -5.06
C SER A 578 -21.41 -19.12 -4.68
N HIS A 579 -21.87 -17.91 -4.32
CA HIS A 579 -21.00 -16.82 -3.88
C HIS A 579 -20.21 -17.19 -2.60
N VAL A 580 -20.86 -17.79 -1.59
CA VAL A 580 -20.17 -18.21 -0.36
C VAL A 580 -19.16 -19.32 -0.62
N ALA A 581 -19.50 -20.30 -1.46
CA ALA A 581 -18.61 -21.40 -1.81
C ALA A 581 -17.32 -20.89 -2.47
N GLU A 582 -17.46 -19.97 -3.43
CA GLU A 582 -16.34 -19.31 -4.10
C GLU A 582 -15.44 -18.54 -3.11
N VAL A 583 -16.05 -17.73 -2.23
CA VAL A 583 -15.30 -16.96 -1.22
C VAL A 583 -14.55 -17.90 -0.26
N ARG A 584 -15.18 -19.01 0.16
CA ARG A 584 -14.54 -20.01 1.04
C ARG A 584 -13.38 -20.72 0.34
N ALA A 585 -13.55 -21.13 -0.92
CA ALA A 585 -12.52 -21.81 -1.69
C ALA A 585 -11.23 -20.97 -1.81
N ARG A 586 -11.38 -19.64 -1.95
CA ARG A 586 -10.25 -18.71 -1.98
C ARG A 586 -9.68 -18.38 -0.60
N ARG A 587 -10.54 -18.05 0.38
CA ARG A 587 -10.12 -17.48 1.66
C ARG A 587 -9.59 -18.50 2.66
N LEU A 588 -10.13 -19.72 2.70
CA LEU A 588 -9.69 -20.72 3.69
C LEU A 588 -8.21 -21.11 3.52
N PRO A 589 -7.70 -21.40 2.30
CA PRO A 589 -6.28 -21.69 2.10
C PRO A 589 -5.36 -20.52 2.45
N GLU A 590 -5.77 -19.27 2.16
CA GLU A 590 -5.03 -18.07 2.57
C GLU A 590 -4.93 -17.97 4.09
N ILE A 591 -6.04 -18.20 4.80
CA ILE A 591 -6.10 -18.17 6.26
C ILE A 591 -5.22 -19.28 6.85
N ASP A 592 -5.25 -20.49 6.29
CA ASP A 592 -4.40 -21.61 6.70
C ASP A 592 -2.91 -21.25 6.59
N LYS A 593 -2.51 -20.66 5.46
CA LYS A 593 -1.13 -20.21 5.24
C LYS A 593 -0.73 -19.13 6.25
N VAL A 594 -1.57 -18.12 6.44
CA VAL A 594 -1.31 -17.04 7.40
C VAL A 594 -1.17 -17.59 8.83
N GLU A 595 -1.99 -18.58 9.20
CA GLU A 595 -1.89 -19.22 10.50
C GLU A 595 -0.53 -19.93 10.71
N ILE A 596 -0.08 -20.70 9.71
CA ILE A 596 1.20 -21.41 9.73
C ILE A 596 2.35 -20.41 9.91
N GLU A 597 2.39 -19.35 9.08
CA GLU A 597 3.45 -18.34 9.12
C GLU A 597 3.49 -17.55 10.43
N VAL A 598 2.32 -17.14 10.93
CA VAL A 598 2.21 -16.42 12.21
C VAL A 598 2.70 -17.31 13.36
N ARG A 599 2.29 -18.58 13.38
CA ARG A 599 2.76 -19.55 14.39
C ARG A 599 4.27 -19.74 14.30
N ALA A 600 4.81 -19.96 13.10
CA ALA A 600 6.25 -20.20 12.89
C ALA A 600 7.08 -19.00 13.36
N ARG A 601 6.74 -17.79 12.92
CA ARG A 601 7.47 -16.57 13.27
C ARG A 601 7.41 -16.25 14.75
N LEU A 602 6.20 -16.15 15.32
CA LEU A 602 6.05 -15.75 16.73
C LEU A 602 6.58 -16.84 17.67
N SER A 603 6.41 -18.13 17.36
CA SER A 603 7.00 -19.20 18.19
C SER A 603 8.52 -19.15 18.17
N LYS A 604 9.15 -18.83 17.02
CA LYS A 604 10.61 -18.64 16.93
C LYS A 604 11.07 -17.48 17.82
N GLU A 605 10.38 -16.34 17.78
CA GLU A 605 10.69 -15.18 18.63
C GLU A 605 10.47 -15.48 20.12
N ILE A 606 9.37 -16.15 20.49
CA ILE A 606 9.07 -16.58 21.88
C ILE A 606 10.18 -17.52 22.37
N ASN A 607 10.50 -18.57 21.62
CA ASN A 607 11.54 -19.54 22.00
C ASN A 607 12.92 -18.86 22.16
N TYR A 608 13.22 -17.86 21.33
CA TYR A 608 14.46 -17.07 21.46
C TYR A 608 14.49 -16.29 22.78
N TRP A 609 13.42 -15.56 23.11
CA TRP A 609 13.35 -14.77 24.34
C TRP A 609 13.25 -15.65 25.60
N ASP A 610 12.54 -16.77 25.56
CA ASP A 610 12.50 -17.77 26.64
C ASP A 610 13.87 -18.41 26.87
N GLY A 611 14.55 -18.82 25.80
CA GLY A 611 15.91 -19.37 25.88
C GLY A 611 16.89 -18.33 26.44
N ARG A 612 16.77 -17.07 26.01
CA ARG A 612 17.55 -15.95 26.56
C ARG A 612 17.23 -15.75 28.03
N ALA A 613 15.95 -15.74 28.44
CA ALA A 613 15.55 -15.60 29.84
C ALA A 613 16.12 -16.73 30.71
N ALA A 614 16.09 -17.98 30.23
CA ALA A 614 16.67 -19.13 30.91
C ALA A 614 18.20 -18.99 31.10
N ALA A 615 18.92 -18.62 30.04
CA ALA A 615 20.36 -18.38 30.10
C ALA A 615 20.72 -17.27 31.09
N LEU A 616 20.01 -16.13 31.05
CA LEU A 616 20.21 -15.01 31.98
C LEU A 616 19.94 -15.44 33.44
N ARG A 617 18.95 -16.32 33.66
CA ARG A 617 18.59 -16.86 34.99
C ARG A 617 19.66 -17.82 35.53
N GLU A 618 20.28 -18.62 34.66
CA GLU A 618 21.41 -19.48 35.03
C GLU A 618 22.67 -18.67 35.34
N GLU A 619 22.97 -17.65 34.55
CA GLU A 619 24.09 -16.73 34.78
C GLU A 619 23.93 -15.96 36.11
N GLU A 620 22.71 -15.55 36.46
CA GLU A 620 22.39 -14.93 37.77
C GLU A 620 22.61 -15.92 38.92
N LYS A 621 22.16 -17.18 38.78
CA LYS A 621 22.42 -18.24 39.77
C LYS A 621 23.90 -18.58 39.91
N ALA A 622 24.68 -18.46 38.82
CA ALA A 622 26.12 -18.64 38.81
C ALA A 622 26.90 -17.43 39.38
N GLY A 623 26.21 -16.40 39.87
CA GLY A 623 26.83 -15.23 40.50
C GLY A 623 27.45 -14.23 39.52
N LYS A 624 27.26 -14.40 38.20
CA LYS A 624 27.63 -13.40 37.19
C LYS A 624 26.57 -12.30 37.20
N LYS A 625 27.01 -11.04 37.31
CA LYS A 625 26.11 -9.87 37.33
C LYS A 625 25.57 -9.60 35.93
N VAL A 626 24.37 -10.10 35.68
CA VAL A 626 23.67 -9.92 34.41
C VAL A 626 22.79 -8.68 34.44
N SER A 627 22.80 -7.98 33.31
CA SER A 627 22.30 -6.64 33.06
C SER A 627 20.84 -6.59 32.61
N VAL A 628 20.36 -7.68 32.01
CA VAL A 628 18.94 -7.85 31.66
C VAL A 628 18.29 -8.55 32.83
N ASN A 629 17.31 -7.89 33.44
CA ASN A 629 16.41 -8.57 34.35
C ASN A 629 15.78 -9.70 33.54
N TRP A 630 16.05 -10.98 33.86
CA TRP A 630 15.44 -12.12 33.19
C TRP A 630 13.92 -11.96 33.12
N LYS A 631 13.32 -11.25 34.08
CA LYS A 631 11.91 -10.85 34.10
C LYS A 631 11.48 -9.97 32.92
N ASN A 632 12.35 -9.14 32.36
CA ASN A 632 12.04 -8.35 31.16
C ASN A 632 12.06 -9.20 29.90
N ALA A 633 13.00 -10.14 29.78
CA ALA A 633 13.04 -11.11 28.69
C ALA A 633 11.85 -12.08 28.77
N GLU A 634 11.54 -12.56 29.98
CA GLU A 634 10.35 -13.37 30.28
C GLU A 634 9.06 -12.59 29.98
N ARG A 635 8.96 -11.32 30.42
CA ARG A 635 7.82 -10.45 30.07
C ARG A 635 7.68 -10.24 28.56
N ARG A 636 8.78 -10.05 27.82
CA ARG A 636 8.74 -9.96 26.35
C ARG A 636 8.22 -11.26 25.73
N ALA A 637 8.64 -12.42 26.24
CA ALA A 637 8.13 -13.71 25.78
C ALA A 637 6.62 -13.88 26.10
N GLU A 638 6.18 -13.48 27.29
CA GLU A 638 4.77 -13.46 27.68
C GLU A 638 3.93 -12.53 26.79
N ASP A 639 4.40 -11.30 26.54
CA ASP A 639 3.74 -10.33 25.66
C ASP A 639 3.60 -10.88 24.23
N LEU A 640 4.64 -11.54 23.71
CA LEU A 640 4.62 -12.21 22.42
C LEU A 640 3.67 -13.42 22.39
N ALA A 641 3.61 -14.20 23.48
CA ALA A 641 2.66 -15.31 23.61
C ALA A 641 1.21 -14.81 23.66
N GLU A 642 0.94 -13.72 24.38
CA GLU A 642 -0.38 -13.09 24.39
C GLU A 642 -0.74 -12.52 23.00
N ARG A 643 0.23 -11.93 22.30
CA ARG A 643 0.07 -11.47 20.92
C ARG A 643 -0.25 -12.63 19.96
N LEU A 644 0.45 -13.76 20.09
CA LEU A 644 0.17 -14.98 19.31
C LEU A 644 -1.26 -15.46 19.58
N LYS A 645 -1.66 -15.57 20.84
CA LYS A 645 -3.03 -15.97 21.22
C LYS A 645 -4.09 -15.05 20.62
N ARG A 646 -3.93 -13.72 20.77
CA ARG A 646 -4.84 -12.73 20.17
C ARG A 646 -4.90 -12.86 18.65
N ARG A 647 -3.75 -13.05 18.00
CA ARG A 647 -3.71 -13.18 16.54
C ARG A 647 -4.40 -14.46 16.05
N LEU A 648 -4.23 -15.58 16.75
CA LEU A 648 -4.92 -16.84 16.43
C LEU A 648 -6.44 -16.73 16.60
N GLN A 649 -6.92 -16.02 17.64
CA GLN A 649 -8.35 -15.75 17.81
C GLN A 649 -8.95 -14.94 16.64
N ILE A 650 -8.21 -13.93 16.15
CA ILE A 650 -8.64 -13.15 14.97
C ILE A 650 -8.68 -14.05 13.72
N ILE A 651 -7.68 -14.91 13.54
CA ILE A 651 -7.63 -15.88 12.42
C ILE A 651 -8.81 -16.86 12.50
N GLU A 652 -9.20 -17.30 13.69
CA GLU A 652 -10.37 -18.15 13.88
C GLU A 652 -11.68 -17.42 13.51
N GLN A 653 -11.81 -16.14 13.85
CA GLN A 653 -12.93 -15.30 13.40
C GLN A 653 -12.96 -15.14 11.87
N GLU A 654 -11.80 -15.02 11.22
CA GLU A 654 -11.69 -14.95 9.75
C GLU A 654 -12.23 -16.22 9.07
N ARG A 655 -12.18 -17.39 9.74
CA ARG A 655 -12.73 -18.66 9.21
C ARG A 655 -14.26 -18.69 9.23
N PHE A 656 -14.91 -17.86 10.05
CA PHE A 656 -16.37 -17.84 10.16
C PHE A 656 -17.02 -17.08 9.00
N ILE A 657 -17.01 -17.68 7.81
CA ILE A 657 -17.56 -17.08 6.59
C ILE A 657 -19.06 -17.38 6.47
N SER A 658 -19.88 -16.33 6.39
CA SER A 658 -21.34 -16.41 6.28
C SER A 658 -21.92 -15.40 5.28
N ALA A 659 -23.05 -15.77 4.65
CA ALA A 659 -23.82 -14.87 3.78
C ALA A 659 -24.67 -13.89 4.60
N GLN A 660 -24.87 -12.69 4.05
CA GLN A 660 -25.95 -11.79 4.46
C GLN A 660 -27.14 -11.91 3.51
N PRO A 661 -28.37 -11.56 3.94
CA PRO A 661 -29.52 -11.54 3.05
C PRO A 661 -29.27 -10.62 1.84
N PRO A 662 -29.56 -11.08 0.61
CA PRO A 662 -29.47 -10.23 -0.59
C PRO A 662 -30.38 -9.00 -0.47
N GLN A 663 -29.88 -7.84 -0.91
CA GLN A 663 -30.62 -6.59 -0.90
C GLN A 663 -30.96 -6.15 -2.32
N ILE A 664 -32.23 -5.83 -2.58
CA ILE A 664 -32.62 -5.24 -3.86
C ILE A 664 -32.11 -3.80 -3.91
N ARG A 665 -31.38 -3.48 -4.98
CA ARG A 665 -30.89 -2.13 -5.27
C ARG A 665 -31.75 -1.41 -6.29
N GLY A 666 -32.37 -2.14 -7.20
CA GLY A 666 -33.33 -1.62 -8.15
C GLY A 666 -33.95 -2.71 -9.01
N GLY A 667 -34.86 -2.32 -9.88
CA GLY A 667 -35.51 -3.20 -10.83
C GLY A 667 -35.73 -2.51 -12.17
N MET A 668 -35.88 -3.30 -13.23
CA MET A 668 -36.24 -2.80 -14.54
C MET A 668 -37.14 -3.81 -15.24
N VAL A 669 -37.99 -3.33 -16.14
CA VAL A 669 -38.75 -4.17 -17.06
C VAL A 669 -38.00 -4.18 -18.39
N VAL A 670 -37.72 -5.37 -18.91
CA VAL A 670 -37.01 -5.60 -20.16
C VAL A 670 -38.01 -6.02 -21.22
N VAL A 671 -38.11 -5.22 -22.27
CA VAL A 671 -38.97 -5.46 -23.42
C VAL A 671 -38.13 -6.01 -24.57
N PRO A 672 -38.44 -7.20 -25.10
CA PRO A 672 -37.73 -7.74 -26.25
C PRO A 672 -38.11 -7.02 -27.55
N ASN A 673 -37.17 -6.87 -28.46
CA ASN A 673 -37.37 -6.25 -29.78
C ASN A 673 -38.47 -6.95 -30.59
N GLY A 674 -38.57 -8.27 -30.47
CA GLY A 674 -39.61 -9.04 -31.16
C GLY A 674 -41.03 -8.58 -30.81
N LEU A 675 -41.29 -8.29 -29.54
CA LEU A 675 -42.58 -7.74 -29.09
C LEU A 675 -42.79 -6.30 -29.58
N LEU A 676 -41.76 -5.45 -29.50
CA LEU A 676 -41.84 -4.06 -29.96
C LEU A 676 -42.19 -3.99 -31.45
N ARG A 677 -41.58 -4.82 -32.30
CA ARG A 677 -41.89 -4.88 -33.74
C ARG A 677 -43.34 -5.28 -34.03
N GLN A 678 -43.95 -6.13 -33.18
CA GLN A 678 -45.37 -6.50 -33.34
C GLN A 678 -46.32 -5.34 -33.03
N ARG A 679 -45.92 -4.46 -32.10
CA ARG A 679 -46.74 -3.37 -31.55
C ARG A 679 -46.50 -2.05 -32.27
N THR A 680 -45.30 -1.89 -32.83
CA THR A 680 -44.86 -0.73 -33.60
C THR A 680 -44.33 -1.20 -34.96
N PRO A 681 -45.21 -1.56 -35.91
CA PRO A 681 -44.76 -1.89 -37.26
C PRO A 681 -44.14 -0.65 -37.89
N ALA A 682 -42.82 -0.66 -38.08
CA ALA A 682 -42.13 0.39 -38.83
C ALA A 682 -42.61 0.39 -40.29
N ASP A 683 -42.83 1.58 -40.85
CA ASP A 683 -43.05 1.79 -42.28
C ASP A 683 -41.85 1.20 -43.07
N GLY A 684 -42.08 0.08 -43.78
CA GLY A 684 -41.36 -0.21 -45.02
C GLY A 684 -39.99 -0.88 -44.98
N GLN A 685 -39.57 -1.57 -43.90
CA GLN A 685 -38.48 -2.56 -44.00
C GLN A 685 -38.86 -3.89 -43.35
N ALA A 686 -39.45 -4.77 -44.15
CA ALA A 686 -39.42 -6.20 -43.90
C ALA A 686 -37.97 -6.69 -44.06
N SER A 687 -37.17 -6.64 -43.00
CA SER A 687 -35.99 -7.51 -42.91
C SER A 687 -36.50 -8.90 -42.52
N GLY A 688 -36.23 -9.89 -43.38
CA GLY A 688 -36.77 -11.25 -43.29
C GLY A 688 -36.22 -12.06 -42.12
N PHE A 689 -36.51 -11.65 -40.88
CA PHE A 689 -35.98 -12.26 -39.66
C PHE A 689 -37.06 -12.85 -38.73
N SER A 690 -38.31 -13.05 -39.19
CA SER A 690 -39.34 -13.75 -38.41
C SER A 690 -39.42 -15.27 -38.66
N GLN A 691 -38.31 -15.93 -39.00
CA GLN A 691 -38.27 -17.40 -39.07
C GLN A 691 -37.50 -17.99 -37.89
N ASP A 692 -38.28 -18.64 -37.02
CA ASP A 692 -37.97 -19.55 -35.91
C ASP A 692 -36.75 -19.25 -35.04
N ALA A 693 -36.99 -18.62 -33.88
CA ALA A 693 -36.02 -18.53 -32.78
C ALA A 693 -35.42 -19.91 -32.42
N GLU A 694 -36.21 -20.97 -32.54
CA GLU A 694 -35.75 -22.35 -32.30
C GLU A 694 -34.75 -22.85 -33.36
N ALA A 695 -34.90 -22.41 -34.62
CA ALA A 695 -33.95 -22.74 -35.69
C ALA A 695 -32.62 -22.02 -35.50
N ARG A 696 -32.63 -20.76 -35.06
CA ARG A 696 -31.40 -20.01 -34.73
C ARG A 696 -30.66 -20.61 -33.56
N ARG A 697 -31.37 -21.04 -32.51
CA ARG A 697 -30.74 -21.72 -31.37
C ARG A 697 -30.06 -23.03 -31.78
N LYS A 698 -30.65 -23.81 -32.69
CA LYS A 698 -30.03 -25.02 -33.25
C LYS A 698 -28.75 -24.70 -34.04
N ILE A 699 -28.73 -23.57 -34.75
CA ILE A 699 -27.55 -23.09 -35.50
C ILE A 699 -26.42 -22.67 -34.55
N GLU A 700 -26.73 -21.96 -33.47
CA GLU A 700 -25.73 -21.54 -32.48
C GLU A 700 -25.10 -22.73 -31.75
N VAL A 701 -25.91 -23.69 -31.30
CA VAL A 701 -25.39 -24.92 -30.66
C VAL A 701 -24.46 -25.69 -31.61
N ALA A 702 -24.88 -25.87 -32.87
CA ALA A 702 -24.04 -26.54 -33.87
C ALA A 702 -22.74 -25.79 -34.15
N ALA A 703 -22.76 -24.45 -34.10
CA ALA A 703 -21.56 -23.63 -34.27
C ALA A 703 -20.60 -23.78 -33.08
N ILE A 704 -21.11 -23.77 -31.85
CA ILE A 704 -20.30 -23.96 -30.63
C ILE A 704 -19.63 -25.34 -30.66
N ASP A 705 -20.38 -26.40 -30.98
CA ASP A 705 -19.84 -27.75 -31.06
C ASP A 705 -18.72 -27.86 -32.12
N ALA A 706 -18.85 -27.18 -33.25
CA ALA A 706 -17.81 -27.13 -34.28
C ALA A 706 -16.53 -26.43 -33.79
N VAL A 707 -16.67 -25.30 -33.08
CA VAL A 707 -15.53 -24.58 -32.48
C VAL A 707 -14.85 -25.44 -31.41
N MET A 708 -15.62 -26.10 -30.55
CA MET A 708 -15.12 -27.00 -29.51
C MET A 708 -14.36 -28.20 -30.10
N ALA A 709 -14.81 -28.73 -31.24
CA ALA A 709 -14.11 -29.81 -31.93
C ALA A 709 -12.76 -29.33 -32.50
N VAL A 710 -12.75 -28.18 -33.19
CA VAL A 710 -11.53 -27.61 -33.78
C VAL A 710 -10.50 -27.24 -32.71
N GLU A 711 -10.90 -26.64 -31.59
CA GLU A 711 -9.97 -26.33 -30.50
C GLU A 711 -9.31 -27.59 -29.92
N ARG A 712 -10.04 -28.70 -29.80
CA ARG A 712 -9.46 -29.99 -29.38
C ARG A 712 -8.48 -30.54 -30.41
N GLU A 713 -8.77 -30.39 -31.70
CA GLU A 713 -7.86 -30.80 -32.79
C GLU A 713 -6.55 -29.98 -32.79
N LEU A 714 -6.60 -28.70 -32.40
CA LEU A 714 -5.41 -27.86 -32.23
C LEU A 714 -4.57 -28.23 -31.00
N GLY A 715 -5.09 -29.10 -30.13
CA GLY A 715 -4.46 -29.54 -28.88
C GLY A 715 -4.79 -28.66 -27.67
N ASN A 716 -5.84 -27.84 -27.76
CA ASN A 716 -6.31 -27.00 -26.66
C ASN A 716 -7.37 -27.74 -25.83
N GLU A 717 -7.68 -27.22 -24.64
CA GLU A 717 -8.69 -27.76 -23.73
C GLU A 717 -9.91 -26.83 -23.64
N PRO A 718 -10.89 -26.94 -24.56
CA PRO A 718 -12.06 -26.07 -24.60
C PRO A 718 -13.17 -26.51 -23.65
N LYS A 719 -13.86 -25.53 -23.07
CA LYS A 719 -15.01 -25.64 -22.18
C LYS A 719 -16.07 -24.59 -22.54
N SER A 720 -17.31 -25.03 -22.73
CA SER A 720 -18.44 -24.11 -22.94
C SER A 720 -18.83 -23.40 -21.65
N VAL A 721 -19.09 -22.10 -21.76
CA VAL A 721 -19.48 -21.16 -20.70
C VAL A 721 -20.67 -20.27 -21.09
N GLU A 722 -21.29 -20.50 -22.25
CA GLU A 722 -22.48 -19.77 -22.77
C GLU A 722 -23.56 -19.55 -21.67
N ALA A 723 -23.86 -20.60 -20.89
CA ALA A 723 -24.87 -20.56 -19.83
C ALA A 723 -24.59 -19.52 -18.73
N LEU A 724 -23.33 -19.08 -18.58
CA LEU A 724 -22.93 -18.07 -17.60
C LEU A 724 -23.15 -16.63 -18.09
N LYS A 725 -23.37 -16.42 -19.39
CA LYS A 725 -23.60 -15.11 -20.03
C LYS A 725 -22.53 -14.08 -19.67
N ILE A 726 -21.26 -14.43 -19.90
CA ILE A 726 -20.08 -13.65 -19.48
C ILE A 726 -19.42 -12.87 -20.63
N GLY A 727 -20.07 -12.79 -21.80
CA GLY A 727 -19.62 -12.05 -22.98
C GLY A 727 -18.71 -12.84 -23.93
N TYR A 728 -18.64 -14.16 -23.75
CA TYR A 728 -18.03 -15.14 -24.65
C TYR A 728 -18.64 -16.53 -24.36
N ASP A 729 -18.56 -17.46 -25.32
CA ASP A 729 -19.25 -18.76 -25.24
C ASP A 729 -18.34 -19.93 -24.86
N VAL A 730 -17.05 -19.84 -25.18
CA VAL A 730 -16.06 -20.92 -24.98
C VAL A 730 -14.78 -20.38 -24.34
N GLU A 731 -14.35 -21.02 -23.25
CA GLU A 731 -12.98 -20.90 -22.71
C GLU A 731 -12.12 -22.02 -23.29
N SER A 732 -10.96 -21.72 -23.88
CA SER A 732 -10.04 -22.75 -24.37
C SER A 732 -8.65 -22.52 -23.82
N TYR A 733 -8.15 -23.44 -22.99
CA TYR A 733 -6.78 -23.38 -22.48
C TYR A 733 -5.81 -23.89 -23.54
N ASP A 734 -4.77 -23.12 -23.85
CA ASP A 734 -3.70 -23.51 -24.78
C ASP A 734 -2.46 -23.97 -23.98
N PRO A 735 -2.18 -25.29 -23.91
CA PRO A 735 -1.04 -25.81 -23.15
C PRO A 735 0.32 -25.43 -23.74
N LYS A 736 0.39 -25.00 -25.01
CA LYS A 736 1.66 -24.61 -25.65
C LYS A 736 2.09 -23.22 -25.21
N THR A 737 1.13 -22.29 -25.09
CA THR A 737 1.39 -20.91 -24.70
C THR A 737 1.18 -20.68 -23.19
N GLY A 738 0.46 -21.57 -22.51
CA GLY A 738 0.11 -21.43 -21.09
C GLY A 738 -0.91 -20.31 -20.84
N HIS A 739 -1.82 -20.07 -21.78
CA HIS A 739 -2.76 -18.95 -21.78
C HIS A 739 -4.20 -19.40 -22.05
N MET A 740 -5.17 -18.65 -21.53
CA MET A 740 -6.58 -18.82 -21.89
C MET A 740 -6.90 -18.10 -23.21
N ARG A 741 -7.77 -18.71 -24.01
CA ARG A 741 -8.45 -18.10 -25.17
C ARG A 741 -9.93 -17.92 -24.82
N PHE A 742 -10.48 -16.74 -25.12
CA PHE A 742 -11.89 -16.41 -24.89
C PHE A 742 -12.59 -16.32 -26.25
N ILE A 743 -13.49 -17.27 -26.54
CA ILE A 743 -14.05 -17.43 -27.88
C ILE A 743 -15.55 -17.15 -27.85
N GLU A 744 -15.96 -16.12 -28.59
CA GLU A 744 -17.37 -15.80 -28.89
C GLU A 744 -17.77 -16.47 -30.21
N VAL A 745 -18.89 -17.19 -30.23
CA VAL A 745 -19.28 -18.00 -31.38
C VAL A 745 -20.54 -17.45 -32.04
N LYS A 746 -20.42 -17.04 -33.31
CA LYS A 746 -21.57 -16.58 -34.10
C LYS A 746 -21.88 -17.54 -35.24
N GLY A 747 -22.90 -18.37 -35.03
CA GLY A 747 -23.47 -19.25 -36.05
C GLY A 747 -24.44 -18.51 -36.96
N ARG A 748 -24.29 -18.61 -38.29
CA ARG A 748 -25.20 -17.98 -39.27
C ARG A 748 -25.47 -18.88 -40.47
N VAL A 749 -26.66 -18.74 -41.05
CA VAL A 749 -26.97 -19.32 -42.36
C VAL A 749 -26.10 -18.67 -43.43
N ASP A 750 -25.74 -19.44 -44.46
CA ASP A 750 -24.79 -19.02 -45.50
C ASP A 750 -25.22 -17.77 -46.29
N THR A 751 -26.51 -17.41 -46.23
CA THR A 751 -27.10 -16.25 -46.90
C THR A 751 -27.15 -14.97 -46.06
N ALA A 752 -26.64 -14.98 -44.82
CA ALA A 752 -26.66 -13.79 -43.97
C ALA A 752 -25.51 -12.81 -44.30
N ASP A 753 -25.82 -11.52 -44.40
CA ASP A 753 -24.84 -10.47 -44.72
C ASP A 753 -24.23 -9.77 -43.49
N SER A 754 -24.85 -9.94 -42.31
CA SER A 754 -24.45 -9.26 -41.09
C SER A 754 -24.63 -10.10 -39.84
N VAL A 755 -23.86 -9.79 -38.79
CA VAL A 755 -23.96 -10.37 -37.46
C VAL A 755 -24.11 -9.27 -36.42
N MET A 756 -25.00 -9.46 -35.46
CA MET A 756 -25.12 -8.60 -34.28
C MET A 756 -24.16 -9.12 -33.20
N ILE A 757 -23.38 -8.21 -32.63
CA ILE A 757 -22.47 -8.47 -31.51
C ILE A 757 -22.92 -7.58 -30.37
N THR A 758 -23.06 -8.14 -29.17
CA THR A 758 -23.55 -7.39 -28.01
C THR A 758 -22.48 -6.41 -27.51
N ARG A 759 -22.91 -5.34 -26.82
CA ARG A 759 -21.97 -4.39 -26.20
C ARG A 759 -21.03 -5.09 -25.22
N GLN A 760 -21.53 -6.06 -24.45
CA GLN A 760 -20.71 -6.86 -23.56
C GLN A 760 -19.61 -7.63 -24.31
N GLU A 761 -19.93 -8.31 -25.42
CA GLU A 761 -18.95 -9.04 -26.25
C GLU A 761 -17.85 -8.12 -26.81
N VAL A 762 -18.23 -6.93 -27.28
CA VAL A 762 -17.27 -5.93 -27.77
C VAL A 762 -16.36 -5.46 -26.64
N ILE A 763 -16.91 -5.16 -25.46
CA ILE A 763 -16.13 -4.77 -24.28
C ILE A 763 -15.16 -5.88 -23.86
N THR A 764 -15.60 -7.14 -23.84
CA THR A 764 -14.74 -8.30 -23.55
C THR A 764 -13.58 -8.38 -24.54
N SER A 765 -13.84 -8.17 -25.84
CA SER A 765 -12.78 -8.17 -26.87
C SER A 765 -11.73 -7.07 -26.67
N MET A 766 -12.09 -5.99 -25.97
CA MET A 766 -11.18 -4.90 -25.66
C MET A 766 -10.38 -5.12 -24.37
N HIS A 767 -10.81 -5.99 -23.44
CA HIS A 767 -10.03 -6.30 -22.23
C HIS A 767 -8.77 -7.09 -22.56
N GLU A 768 -8.93 -8.10 -23.42
CA GLU A 768 -7.90 -9.09 -23.72
C GLU A 768 -7.81 -9.31 -25.23
N PRO A 769 -7.43 -8.30 -26.02
CA PRO A 769 -7.50 -8.36 -27.49
C PRO A 769 -6.64 -9.48 -28.07
N GLU A 770 -5.53 -9.83 -27.42
CA GLU A 770 -4.64 -10.91 -27.87
C GLU A 770 -5.21 -12.30 -27.61
N LYS A 771 -6.10 -12.44 -26.62
CA LYS A 771 -6.70 -13.72 -26.19
C LYS A 771 -8.14 -13.91 -26.68
N PHE A 772 -8.82 -12.82 -27.05
CA PHE A 772 -10.19 -12.85 -27.55
C PHE A 772 -10.26 -13.29 -29.02
N ILE A 773 -11.24 -14.13 -29.33
CA ILE A 773 -11.49 -14.66 -30.67
C ILE A 773 -12.99 -14.59 -30.95
N LEU A 774 -13.36 -13.96 -32.07
CA LEU A 774 -14.70 -14.10 -32.65
C LEU A 774 -14.67 -15.23 -33.68
N ALA A 775 -15.33 -16.34 -33.38
CA ALA A 775 -15.48 -17.48 -34.28
C ALA A 775 -16.76 -17.34 -35.11
N ILE A 776 -16.59 -17.21 -36.43
CA ILE A 776 -17.71 -17.15 -37.38
C ILE A 776 -17.90 -18.54 -37.98
N VAL A 777 -19.10 -19.09 -37.84
CA VAL A 777 -19.45 -20.41 -38.36
C VAL A 777 -20.64 -20.28 -39.30
N GLN A 778 -20.38 -20.55 -40.59
CA GLN A 778 -21.45 -20.66 -41.58
C GLN A 778 -22.09 -22.05 -41.47
N VAL A 779 -23.40 -22.12 -41.37
CA VAL A 779 -24.17 -23.38 -41.28
C VAL A 779 -25.00 -23.53 -42.53
N ALA A 780 -24.71 -24.57 -43.31
CA ALA A 780 -25.44 -24.94 -44.53
C ALA A 780 -26.14 -26.29 -44.32
N ASP A 781 -27.44 -26.37 -44.62
CA ASP A 781 -28.24 -27.59 -44.49
C ASP A 781 -28.16 -28.26 -43.09
N GLY A 782 -28.04 -27.45 -42.03
CA GLY A 782 -27.92 -27.92 -40.64
C GLY A 782 -26.54 -28.49 -40.27
N LYS A 783 -25.53 -28.38 -41.15
CA LYS A 783 -24.14 -28.77 -40.87
C LYS A 783 -23.24 -27.53 -40.77
N PRO A 784 -22.46 -27.39 -39.70
CA PRO A 784 -21.50 -26.29 -39.57
C PRO A 784 -20.30 -26.50 -40.50
N ASN A 785 -19.93 -25.46 -41.24
CA ASN A 785 -18.67 -25.38 -41.97
C ASN A 785 -17.50 -25.15 -40.99
N ALA A 786 -16.27 -25.22 -41.50
CA ALA A 786 -15.09 -24.94 -40.69
C ALA A 786 -15.15 -23.49 -40.13
N PRO A 787 -14.92 -23.30 -38.81
CA PRO A 787 -14.94 -21.97 -38.20
C PRO A 787 -13.82 -21.08 -38.76
N ARG A 788 -14.08 -19.78 -38.80
CA ARG A 788 -13.10 -18.73 -39.16
C ARG A 788 -12.91 -17.80 -37.98
N TYR A 789 -11.65 -17.53 -37.60
CA TYR A 789 -11.31 -16.79 -36.39
C TYR A 789 -10.91 -15.36 -36.70
N VAL A 790 -11.64 -14.39 -36.14
CA VAL A 790 -11.23 -12.99 -36.10
C VAL A 790 -10.59 -12.74 -34.74
N ARG A 791 -9.30 -12.39 -34.75
CA ARG A 791 -8.52 -12.08 -33.54
C ARG A 791 -8.38 -10.57 -33.34
N GLY A 792 -8.12 -10.16 -32.10
CA GLY A 792 -7.97 -8.74 -31.74
C GLY A 792 -9.28 -8.11 -31.29
N ALA A 793 -9.19 -6.85 -30.85
CA ALA A 793 -10.36 -6.06 -30.51
C ALA A 793 -11.27 -5.88 -31.74
N LEU A 794 -12.58 -6.03 -31.52
CA LEU A 794 -13.59 -5.88 -32.57
C LEU A 794 -13.79 -4.41 -32.96
N ASP A 795 -13.58 -3.50 -32.02
CA ASP A 795 -13.62 -2.05 -32.22
C ASP A 795 -12.44 -1.38 -31.48
N THR A 796 -12.14 -0.16 -31.90
CA THR A 796 -11.13 0.73 -31.30
C THR A 796 -11.70 1.63 -30.21
N ARG A 797 -13.03 1.77 -30.15
CA ARG A 797 -13.73 2.60 -29.16
C ARG A 797 -14.85 1.81 -28.53
N GLU A 798 -15.07 2.06 -27.25
CA GLU A 798 -16.21 1.47 -26.55
C GLU A 798 -17.52 2.01 -27.14
N PRO A 799 -18.55 1.15 -27.32
CA PRO A 799 -19.86 1.58 -27.76
C PRO A 799 -20.49 2.57 -26.76
N PRO A 800 -21.18 3.63 -27.23
CA PRO A 800 -21.98 4.50 -26.36
C PRO A 800 -22.96 3.70 -25.50
N PHE A 801 -23.32 4.23 -24.33
CA PHE A 801 -24.26 3.57 -23.41
C PHE A 801 -25.61 3.21 -24.07
N GLU A 802 -26.07 4.03 -25.01
CA GLU A 802 -27.32 3.82 -25.75
C GLU A 802 -27.23 2.72 -26.81
N GLN A 803 -26.01 2.29 -27.17
CA GLN A 803 -25.74 1.27 -28.17
C GLN A 803 -25.47 -0.08 -27.48
N ASN A 804 -26.53 -0.85 -27.27
CA ASN A 804 -26.47 -2.17 -26.65
C ASN A 804 -25.97 -3.30 -27.58
N ALA A 805 -26.00 -3.10 -28.90
CA ALA A 805 -25.50 -4.05 -29.88
C ALA A 805 -24.97 -3.35 -31.15
N ILE A 806 -24.02 -3.97 -31.82
CA ILE A 806 -23.37 -3.46 -33.03
C ILE A 806 -23.55 -4.45 -34.18
N GLN A 807 -24.01 -3.95 -35.31
CA GLN A 807 -24.10 -4.72 -36.54
C GLN A 807 -22.78 -4.70 -37.29
N PHE A 808 -22.16 -5.87 -37.47
CA PHE A 808 -20.96 -6.04 -38.30
C PHE A 808 -21.31 -6.73 -39.62
N HIS A 809 -20.71 -6.26 -40.72
CA HIS A 809 -20.81 -6.92 -42.01
C HIS A 809 -19.91 -8.16 -42.05
N ILE A 810 -20.50 -9.33 -42.33
CA ILE A 810 -19.80 -10.63 -42.29
C ILE A 810 -18.63 -10.64 -43.29
N LYS A 811 -18.81 -10.07 -44.48
CA LYS A 811 -17.75 -9.98 -45.49
C LYS A 811 -16.48 -9.28 -44.96
N ARG A 812 -16.63 -8.17 -44.24
CA ARG A 812 -15.48 -7.44 -43.65
C ARG A 812 -14.82 -8.21 -42.51
N LEU A 813 -15.62 -8.94 -41.72
CA LEU A 813 -15.07 -9.80 -40.67
C LEU A 813 -14.28 -10.96 -41.28
N LEU A 814 -14.81 -11.61 -42.31
CA LEU A 814 -14.15 -12.72 -43.02
C LEU A 814 -12.87 -12.29 -43.74
N GLU A 815 -12.77 -11.04 -44.22
CA GLU A 815 -11.53 -10.46 -44.77
C GLU A 815 -10.41 -10.38 -43.72
N ARG A 816 -10.76 -10.20 -42.44
CA ARG A 816 -9.84 -10.20 -41.30
C ARG A 816 -9.71 -11.57 -40.62
N ALA A 817 -10.52 -12.55 -41.03
CA ALA A 817 -10.60 -13.84 -40.35
C ALA A 817 -9.55 -14.81 -40.90
N GLU A 818 -8.92 -15.56 -40.02
CA GLU A 818 -7.93 -16.57 -40.33
C GLU A 818 -8.50 -17.99 -40.12
N VAL A 819 -7.79 -18.98 -40.64
CA VAL A 819 -8.07 -20.39 -40.33
C VAL A 819 -7.60 -20.64 -38.88
N PRO A 820 -8.37 -21.39 -38.07
CA PRO A 820 -7.95 -21.75 -36.71
C PRO A 820 -6.54 -22.36 -36.69
N ALA A 821 -5.70 -21.85 -35.80
CA ALA A 821 -4.30 -22.22 -35.64
C ALA A 821 -3.88 -22.24 -34.17
#